data_AF-A0A433PJJ0-F1
#
_entry.id   AF-A0A433PJJ0-F1
#
_cell.length_a   1.000
_cell.length_b   1.000
_cell.length_c   1.000
_cell.angle_alpha   90.00
_cell.angle_beta   90.00
_cell.angle_gamma   90.00
#
_symmetry.space_group_name_H-M   'P 1'
#
loop_
_entity.id
_entity.type
_entity.pdbx_description
1 polymer ?
#
loop_
_entity_poly.entity_id
_entity_poly.type
_entity_poly.pdbx_seq_one_letter_code
_entity_poly.pdbx_strand_id
1 'polypeptide(L)'
;MTLLKLLEHFFTTFALCLLLFSTILPTISANLLSTDQTVLRAIPIASLGARVWEVLGPFPTGMREQDFGADPLEAFGGIDELPFSDVDRYPSELADNGTVGWFKVETNSDGKTVGPIFFEGIRWSFNQLSQGWAINQFQFWARSTFVTQRPTTVLVQCANVGEFHVDSRRLSGDWYAYGTVPHVLHLSAGTHEIRVRVINEIRIFGGKVPPPITFRLEIEEVPEGTEVLLLEKSVVVPDVVEGVIAGGLGSVTIENVNTWKEDWVEVIGVEADDADAGDVTFHIAPVYPSSLPIRVAPSQARPVAFKISFISSTSIPSTSTLKIRLKIHLRSSRGASTVFSPRLTLNCRAWGETFKFTFLDFDGTVHYAMAKPPRALFRPSADVLPPPILVATHGAGVEAEWPFWTDAYARQEAAWILYPTGRSSWGFDWHGPSYLNVRSALRALIKLPAVFPETNGVTNGHWAVGEESRVLYTGHSNGGQGAWYMASHFPDPAVAVLPAAGYVKIQDYVPYNLWIGNAHTDPIIRGILESSIIEYNNDLHASNMVGIPILTRTGGDDDNVPPWHSRKYARLVDEYSGDTNAVLISEIPGKGHFWEGGLSDDVITAFIDQFVLPDVIREDERFPHEFTLTVANPAGTGSKGGVLIEQLGVPYRVATTDDGIWTLRTTNVRRFRLPNDESRIVKRRGEIRTITVDGTKFRAVDVVGIDGWFERIMGKEWKFSTSRTWLTRERHPSTYGPVHQIFESLLPLLIIIPANAADHTHLHVAQKIAHEWYLYGRGDAEIVKDDDVSLVGRIKEEGFNGNLVLVGGPAENWSTREVLEKRRSEGMWRVAGGVCLDWRSPLRMDLSPSPAEITPILRQRHCRFCFCRYNIPLNCVLGVFFLHPWKSDHIALVIAGVDNDGLRQAGWLLPKRTGMMVPDWVITGPEMKWKGIGGILGAGFWDNNWQYDPVIGYLV
;
A
#
# COMPACT_ATOMS: atom_id res chain seq x y z
N MET A 1 -30.55 38.94 -42.88
CA MET A 1 -29.28 38.91 -42.11
C MET A 1 -29.48 39.11 -40.60
N THR A 2 -30.70 38.89 -40.07
CA THR A 2 -31.05 39.15 -38.65
C THR A 2 -31.63 37.91 -37.95
N LEU A 3 -32.06 36.88 -38.69
CA LEU A 3 -32.53 35.61 -38.14
C LEU A 3 -31.37 34.63 -37.83
N LEU A 4 -30.29 34.68 -38.62
CA LEU A 4 -29.11 33.81 -38.42
C LEU A 4 -28.32 34.17 -37.16
N LYS A 5 -28.21 35.47 -36.83
CA LYS A 5 -27.56 35.95 -35.61
C LYS A 5 -28.36 35.65 -34.34
N LEU A 6 -29.70 35.59 -34.44
CA LEU A 6 -30.56 35.20 -33.32
C LEU A 6 -30.48 33.69 -33.05
N LEU A 7 -30.35 32.87 -34.10
CA LEU A 7 -30.08 31.44 -33.98
C LEU A 7 -28.69 31.14 -33.41
N GLU A 8 -27.64 31.84 -33.87
CA GLU A 8 -26.30 31.70 -33.29
C GLU A 8 -26.25 32.09 -31.81
N HIS A 9 -26.95 33.15 -31.40
CA HIS A 9 -27.03 33.54 -29.99
C HIS A 9 -27.85 32.56 -29.15
N PHE A 10 -28.92 31.98 -29.72
CA PHE A 10 -29.69 30.95 -29.03
C PHE A 10 -28.88 29.66 -28.85
N PHE A 11 -28.12 29.22 -29.87
CA PHE A 11 -27.24 28.04 -29.78
C PHE A 11 -26.03 28.25 -28.87
N THR A 12 -25.41 29.43 -28.86
CA THR A 12 -24.31 29.73 -27.93
C THR A 12 -24.77 29.89 -26.49
N THR A 13 -25.95 30.47 -26.24
CA THR A 13 -26.51 30.57 -24.88
C THR A 13 -27.03 29.21 -24.39
N PHE A 14 -27.60 28.38 -25.27
CA PHE A 14 -28.01 27.01 -24.93
C PHE A 14 -26.81 26.08 -24.70
N ALA A 15 -25.73 26.24 -25.48
CA ALA A 15 -24.46 25.53 -25.26
C ALA A 15 -23.74 25.98 -23.98
N LEU A 16 -23.79 27.27 -23.63
CA LEU A 16 -23.24 27.76 -22.35
C LEU A 16 -24.04 27.24 -21.15
N CYS A 17 -25.37 27.16 -21.26
CA CYS A 17 -26.22 26.55 -20.24
C CYS A 17 -25.98 25.03 -20.12
N LEU A 18 -25.76 24.32 -21.23
CA LEU A 18 -25.41 22.88 -21.20
C LEU A 18 -23.99 22.63 -20.65
N LEU A 19 -23.03 23.52 -20.90
CA LEU A 19 -21.68 23.48 -20.31
C LEU A 19 -21.69 23.82 -18.81
N LEU A 20 -22.56 24.74 -18.36
CA LEU A 20 -22.79 25.00 -16.95
C LEU A 20 -23.53 23.82 -16.27
N PHE A 21 -24.46 23.16 -16.95
CA PHE A 21 -25.11 21.95 -16.43
C PHE A 21 -24.19 20.71 -16.43
N SER A 22 -23.25 20.56 -17.37
CA SER A 22 -22.35 19.40 -17.43
C SER A 22 -21.10 19.53 -16.53
N THR A 23 -20.75 20.74 -16.09
CA THR A 23 -19.60 20.98 -15.20
C THR A 23 -20.00 21.13 -13.72
N ILE A 24 -21.26 21.48 -13.44
CA ILE A 24 -21.75 21.68 -12.07
C ILE A 24 -22.44 20.42 -11.52
N LEU A 25 -22.96 19.50 -12.35
CA LEU A 25 -23.59 18.26 -11.84
C LEU A 25 -22.63 17.15 -11.38
N PRO A 26 -21.38 16.99 -11.84
CA PRO A 26 -20.46 16.02 -11.22
C PRO A 26 -19.95 16.50 -9.86
N THR A 27 -19.95 17.81 -9.60
CA THR A 27 -19.54 18.42 -8.33
C THR A 27 -20.70 18.61 -7.34
N ILE A 28 -21.95 18.60 -7.81
CA ILE A 28 -23.15 18.63 -6.95
C ILE A 28 -23.79 17.23 -6.77
N SER A 29 -23.61 16.28 -7.69
CA SER A 29 -24.15 14.90 -7.56
C SER A 29 -23.31 13.96 -6.70
N ALA A 30 -22.11 14.37 -6.25
CA ALA A 30 -21.37 13.67 -5.21
C ALA A 30 -21.77 14.10 -3.78
N ASN A 31 -22.64 15.12 -3.64
CA ASN A 31 -23.03 15.70 -2.35
C ASN A 31 -24.55 15.70 -2.07
N LEU A 32 -25.38 15.06 -2.90
CA LEU A 32 -26.84 15.00 -2.69
C LEU A 32 -27.39 13.66 -3.18
N LEU A 33 -27.27 12.62 -2.34
CA LEU A 33 -28.21 11.50 -2.21
C LEU A 33 -27.83 10.65 -0.97
N SER A 34 -27.90 11.26 0.21
CA SER A 34 -28.15 10.52 1.45
C SER A 34 -28.94 11.40 2.42
N THR A 35 -30.20 11.65 2.08
CA THR A 35 -31.23 12.15 3.01
C THR A 35 -32.41 11.21 2.79
N ASP A 36 -32.79 10.36 3.75
CA ASP A 36 -33.25 10.75 5.07
C ASP A 36 -33.24 9.53 6.02
N GLN A 37 -32.64 9.68 7.21
CA GLN A 37 -33.17 9.21 8.51
C GLN A 37 -32.19 9.58 9.65
N THR A 38 -32.27 10.83 10.13
CA THR A 38 -32.01 11.15 11.55
C THR A 38 -33.08 10.44 12.41
N VAL A 39 -32.82 9.89 13.61
CA VAL A 39 -32.37 10.57 14.84
C VAL A 39 -31.70 9.55 15.78
N LEU A 40 -30.40 9.68 15.96
CA LEU A 40 -29.77 9.68 17.29
C LEU A 40 -28.94 10.95 17.30
N ARG A 41 -29.18 11.86 18.24
CA ARG A 41 -28.40 13.09 18.36
C ARG A 41 -26.95 12.69 18.62
N ALA A 42 -26.10 12.72 17.59
CA ALA A 42 -24.69 12.99 17.78
C ALA A 42 -24.63 14.28 18.60
N ILE A 43 -24.01 14.21 19.76
CA ILE A 43 -23.76 15.40 20.58
C ILE A 43 -22.98 16.36 19.67
N PRO A 44 -23.45 17.60 19.44
CA PRO A 44 -22.77 18.51 18.53
C PRO A 44 -21.35 18.75 19.05
N ILE A 45 -20.37 18.26 18.30
CA ILE A 45 -18.96 18.51 18.55
C ILE A 45 -18.66 19.95 18.13
N ALA A 46 -18.08 20.75 19.02
CA ALA A 46 -17.67 22.10 18.69
C ALA A 46 -16.43 22.05 17.77
N SER A 47 -16.55 22.58 16.56
CA SER A 47 -15.42 22.73 15.63
C SER A 47 -14.52 23.88 16.09
N LEU A 48 -13.25 23.59 16.33
CA LEU A 48 -12.24 24.60 16.65
C LEU A 48 -11.63 25.14 15.35
N GLY A 49 -12.19 26.24 14.83
CA GLY A 49 -11.83 26.76 13.51
C GLY A 49 -10.65 27.74 13.53
N ALA A 50 -9.53 27.35 12.94
CA ALA A 50 -8.54 28.26 12.39
C ALA A 50 -9.19 29.11 11.28
N ARG A 51 -9.04 30.45 11.32
CA ARG A 51 -9.74 31.36 10.38
C ARG A 51 -8.83 32.04 9.37
N VAL A 52 -7.65 32.47 9.81
CA VAL A 52 -6.68 33.19 8.99
C VAL A 52 -5.39 32.40 9.00
N TRP A 53 -4.88 32.11 7.81
CA TRP A 53 -3.70 31.30 7.60
C TRP A 53 -2.59 32.16 7.03
N GLU A 54 -1.41 32.07 7.63
CA GLU A 54 -0.17 32.60 7.10
C GLU A 54 0.45 31.56 6.17
N VAL A 55 0.63 31.90 4.90
CA VAL A 55 1.11 30.99 3.86
C VAL A 55 2.46 31.45 3.35
N LEU A 56 3.40 30.51 3.21
CA LEU A 56 4.73 30.73 2.64
C LEU A 56 5.03 29.68 1.56
N GLY A 57 5.18 30.13 0.31
CA GLY A 57 5.46 29.29 -0.85
C GLY A 57 5.07 29.92 -2.18
N PRO A 58 5.11 29.17 -3.30
CA PRO A 58 5.41 27.74 -3.37
C PRO A 58 6.91 27.49 -3.56
N PHE A 59 7.40 26.38 -3.01
CA PHE A 59 8.76 25.87 -3.19
C PHE A 59 8.74 24.61 -4.05
N PRO A 60 9.80 24.32 -4.82
CA PRO A 60 9.90 23.04 -5.54
C PRO A 60 9.76 21.84 -4.60
N THR A 61 9.29 20.71 -5.11
CA THR A 61 9.47 19.41 -4.47
C THR A 61 9.42 18.31 -5.51
N GLY A 62 10.15 17.23 -5.29
CA GLY A 62 10.04 16.03 -6.09
C GLY A 62 8.79 15.21 -5.78
N MET A 63 8.32 14.46 -6.78
CA MET A 63 7.32 13.40 -6.59
C MET A 63 7.82 12.35 -5.58
N ARG A 64 7.15 12.19 -4.44
CA ARG A 64 7.52 11.27 -3.32
C ARG A 64 8.83 11.62 -2.58
N GLU A 65 9.37 12.81 -2.77
CA GLU A 65 10.62 13.22 -2.14
C GLU A 65 10.46 13.70 -0.68
N GLN A 66 9.32 14.31 -0.37
CA GLN A 66 9.01 14.94 0.92
C GLN A 66 9.14 14.02 2.14
N ASP A 67 8.97 12.70 1.95
CA ASP A 67 9.10 11.72 3.03
C ASP A 67 10.58 11.58 3.47
N PHE A 68 11.54 12.01 2.63
CA PHE A 68 12.95 12.18 2.97
C PHE A 68 13.25 13.57 3.53
N GLY A 69 12.25 14.36 3.91
CA GLY A 69 12.44 15.77 4.26
C GLY A 69 12.26 16.66 3.04
N ALA A 70 13.37 17.07 2.41
CA ALA A 70 13.38 17.96 1.24
C ALA A 70 12.54 19.25 1.41
N ASP A 71 12.64 19.89 2.58
CA ASP A 71 12.06 21.21 2.83
C ASP A 71 13.15 22.29 2.66
N PRO A 72 13.07 23.15 1.63
CA PRO A 72 14.04 24.23 1.46
C PRO A 72 14.12 25.20 2.64
N LEU A 73 13.06 25.36 3.43
CA LEU A 73 13.04 26.27 4.58
C LEU A 73 13.92 25.79 5.73
N GLU A 74 14.21 24.51 5.82
CA GLU A 74 15.09 23.94 6.86
C GLU A 74 16.53 24.45 6.73
N ALA A 75 16.95 24.93 5.55
CA ALA A 75 18.24 25.63 5.39
C ALA A 75 18.27 27.03 6.03
N PHE A 76 17.09 27.59 6.37
CA PHE A 76 16.91 28.91 6.97
C PHE A 76 16.37 28.84 8.42
N GLY A 77 16.45 27.67 9.05
CA GLY A 77 15.96 27.43 10.42
C GLY A 77 14.64 26.66 10.50
N GLY A 78 14.02 26.34 9.35
CA GLY A 78 12.75 25.62 9.29
C GLY A 78 11.55 26.50 9.59
N ILE A 79 10.34 26.03 9.26
CA ILE A 79 9.10 26.81 9.43
C ILE A 79 8.86 27.28 10.87
N ASP A 80 9.42 26.56 11.84
CA ASP A 80 9.25 26.82 13.27
C ASP A 80 9.95 28.11 13.72
N GLU A 81 11.05 28.50 13.08
CA GLU A 81 11.86 29.67 13.45
C GLU A 81 11.57 30.92 12.59
N LEU A 82 10.74 30.78 11.54
CA LEU A 82 10.49 31.86 10.58
C LEU A 82 9.24 32.69 10.97
N PRO A 83 9.39 33.95 11.43
CA PRO A 83 8.24 34.80 11.71
C PRO A 83 7.55 35.23 10.40
N PHE A 84 6.27 35.60 10.52
CA PHE A 84 5.54 36.20 9.40
C PHE A 84 6.18 37.54 9.04
N SER A 85 6.38 37.78 7.75
CA SER A 85 6.99 39.02 7.25
C SER A 85 6.50 39.33 5.84
N ASP A 86 5.94 40.52 5.65
CA ASP A 86 5.50 40.99 4.33
C ASP A 86 6.69 41.32 3.39
N VAL A 87 7.90 41.44 3.93
CA VAL A 87 9.10 41.87 3.20
C VAL A 87 10.12 40.75 2.97
N ASP A 88 10.15 39.72 3.83
CA ASP A 88 11.13 38.65 3.68
C ASP A 88 10.83 37.80 2.44
N ARG A 89 11.88 37.36 1.77
CA ARG A 89 11.82 36.59 0.53
C ARG A 89 12.73 35.37 0.62
N TYR A 90 12.23 34.23 0.16
CA TYR A 90 12.90 32.94 0.20
C TYR A 90 13.09 32.40 -1.21
N PRO A 91 14.21 31.72 -1.52
CA PRO A 91 14.47 31.20 -2.87
C PRO A 91 13.42 30.18 -3.34
N SER A 92 12.98 30.31 -4.59
CA SER A 92 12.15 29.32 -5.29
C SER A 92 12.27 29.51 -6.80
N GLU A 93 12.69 28.46 -7.51
CA GLU A 93 12.81 28.45 -8.98
C GLU A 93 11.45 28.49 -9.71
N LEU A 94 10.35 28.32 -8.99
CA LEU A 94 9.00 28.37 -9.58
C LEU A 94 8.56 29.80 -9.89
N ALA A 95 9.06 30.78 -9.14
CA ALA A 95 8.58 32.15 -9.13
C ALA A 95 9.42 33.09 -10.01
N ASP A 96 8.78 34.13 -10.53
CA ASP A 96 9.46 35.26 -11.15
C ASP A 96 10.45 35.90 -10.17
N ASN A 97 11.63 36.27 -10.66
CA ASN A 97 12.79 36.72 -9.86
C ASN A 97 13.37 35.68 -8.88
N GLY A 98 12.89 34.43 -8.91
CA GLY A 98 13.47 33.32 -8.15
C GLY A 98 13.19 33.35 -6.64
N THR A 99 12.16 34.09 -6.20
CA THR A 99 11.82 34.19 -4.77
C THR A 99 10.32 34.24 -4.50
N VAL A 100 9.90 33.72 -3.35
CA VAL A 100 8.53 33.76 -2.82
C VAL A 100 8.50 34.40 -1.43
N GLY A 101 7.33 34.83 -0.97
CA GLY A 101 7.15 35.50 0.33
C GLY A 101 5.88 35.06 1.05
N TRP A 102 5.67 35.62 2.23
CA TRP A 102 4.46 35.36 3.02
C TRP A 102 3.24 36.10 2.46
N PHE A 103 2.07 35.50 2.64
CA PHE A 103 0.77 36.13 2.45
C PHE A 103 -0.27 35.49 3.37
N LYS A 104 -1.50 36.01 3.37
CA LYS A 104 -2.60 35.48 4.19
C LYS A 104 -3.74 34.98 3.33
N VAL A 105 -4.37 33.89 3.77
CA VAL A 105 -5.62 33.36 3.20
C VAL A 105 -6.60 33.07 4.32
N GLU A 106 -7.90 33.13 4.02
CA GLU A 106 -8.95 32.80 4.98
C GLU A 106 -9.47 31.39 4.75
N THR A 107 -9.92 30.75 5.83
CA THR A 107 -10.73 29.53 5.74
C THR A 107 -12.07 29.87 5.06
N ASN A 108 -12.52 28.99 4.18
CA ASN A 108 -13.77 29.14 3.45
C ASN A 108 -14.99 29.17 4.38
N SER A 109 -16.15 29.54 3.84
CA SER A 109 -17.41 29.63 4.58
C SER A 109 -17.86 28.32 5.23
N ASP A 110 -17.32 27.17 4.80
CA ASP A 110 -17.56 25.87 5.43
C ASP A 110 -16.79 25.67 6.75
N GLY A 111 -15.87 26.59 7.08
CA GLY A 111 -15.06 26.57 8.29
C GLY A 111 -13.98 25.48 8.33
N LYS A 112 -13.79 24.74 7.24
CA LYS A 112 -12.93 23.54 7.20
C LYS A 112 -11.97 23.53 6.01
N THR A 113 -12.33 24.16 4.89
CA THR A 113 -11.54 24.15 3.66
C THR A 113 -10.74 25.44 3.51
N VAL A 114 -9.47 25.35 3.09
CA VAL A 114 -8.61 26.49 2.79
C VAL A 114 -8.23 26.44 1.32
N GLY A 115 -8.50 27.52 0.59
CA GLY A 115 -8.22 27.66 -0.84
C GLY A 115 -9.46 27.67 -1.76
N PRO A 116 -9.29 27.69 -3.09
CA PRO A 116 -8.04 27.49 -3.81
C PRO A 116 -6.99 28.56 -3.49
N ILE A 117 -5.77 28.13 -3.18
CA ILE A 117 -4.64 29.00 -2.89
C ILE A 117 -3.99 29.40 -4.21
N PHE A 118 -3.87 30.70 -4.46
CA PHE A 118 -3.24 31.24 -5.65
C PHE A 118 -1.91 31.88 -5.30
N PHE A 119 -0.87 31.48 -6.04
CA PHE A 119 0.46 32.05 -5.93
C PHE A 119 0.70 33.04 -7.07
N GLU A 120 0.89 34.31 -6.73
CA GLU A 120 1.23 35.35 -7.69
C GLU A 120 2.66 35.19 -8.22
N GLY A 121 2.92 35.64 -9.44
CA GLY A 121 4.27 35.61 -10.03
C GLY A 121 4.76 34.20 -10.43
N ILE A 122 3.87 33.21 -10.52
CA ILE A 122 4.22 31.86 -11.00
C ILE A 122 3.71 31.65 -12.43
N ARG A 123 4.62 31.34 -13.35
CA ARG A 123 4.28 31.07 -14.76
C ARG A 123 3.96 29.60 -15.02
N TRP A 124 2.93 29.07 -14.34
CA TRP A 124 2.57 27.64 -14.35
C TRP A 124 2.53 27.01 -15.75
N SER A 125 1.82 27.64 -16.71
CA SER A 125 1.71 27.13 -18.08
C SER A 125 3.05 27.08 -18.80
N PHE A 126 3.89 28.10 -18.62
CA PHE A 126 5.21 28.17 -19.25
C PHE A 126 6.16 27.13 -18.65
N ASN A 127 6.16 26.99 -17.32
CA ASN A 127 7.00 26.02 -16.61
C ASN A 127 6.71 24.59 -17.10
N GLN A 128 5.43 24.24 -17.25
CA GLN A 128 4.99 22.92 -17.71
C GLN A 128 5.38 22.60 -19.16
N LEU A 129 5.60 23.59 -20.04
CA LEU A 129 5.98 23.34 -21.44
C LEU A 129 7.28 22.54 -21.57
N SER A 130 8.27 22.79 -20.70
CA SER A 130 9.59 22.16 -20.80
C SER A 130 9.77 20.95 -19.89
N GLN A 131 9.06 20.92 -18.75
CA GLN A 131 9.23 19.91 -17.71
C GLN A 131 8.03 18.97 -17.55
N GLY A 132 6.94 19.19 -18.30
CA GLY A 132 5.71 18.42 -18.15
C GLY A 132 5.13 18.54 -16.74
N TRP A 133 4.46 17.48 -16.29
CA TRP A 133 3.81 17.45 -14.97
C TRP A 133 4.75 17.55 -13.77
N ALA A 134 6.02 17.15 -13.92
CA ALA A 134 6.96 17.10 -12.81
C ALA A 134 7.17 18.47 -12.14
N ILE A 135 7.16 19.58 -12.89
CA ILE A 135 7.41 20.93 -12.35
C ILE A 135 6.24 21.48 -11.51
N ASN A 136 5.06 20.88 -11.66
CA ASN A 136 3.91 21.21 -10.84
C ASN A 136 3.88 20.40 -9.54
N GLN A 137 4.87 19.56 -9.27
CA GLN A 137 5.13 19.06 -7.92
C GLN A 137 5.80 20.19 -7.13
N PHE A 138 5.07 20.79 -6.20
CA PHE A 138 5.59 21.84 -5.32
C PHE A 138 4.99 21.71 -3.93
N GLN A 139 5.55 22.46 -3.00
CA GLN A 139 5.17 22.46 -1.60
C GLN A 139 5.02 23.88 -1.05
N PHE A 140 4.30 24.04 0.05
CA PHE A 140 4.26 25.27 0.82
C PHE A 140 3.84 24.99 2.26
N TRP A 141 4.09 25.96 3.12
CA TRP A 141 3.61 25.93 4.49
C TRP A 141 2.43 26.87 4.67
N ALA A 142 1.44 26.44 5.45
CA ALA A 142 0.37 27.26 5.96
C ALA A 142 0.32 27.10 7.48
N ARG A 143 0.24 28.19 8.26
CA ARG A 143 0.06 28.11 9.71
C ARG A 143 -1.05 29.01 10.22
N SER A 144 -1.68 28.58 11.30
CA SER A 144 -2.72 29.31 12.01
C SER A 144 -2.70 28.90 13.49
N THR A 145 -3.50 29.60 14.31
CA THR A 145 -3.75 29.22 15.70
C THR A 145 -5.21 28.85 15.92
N PHE A 146 -5.46 28.01 16.93
CA PHE A 146 -6.79 27.77 17.50
C PHE A 146 -6.69 27.76 19.02
N VAL A 147 -7.83 27.86 19.71
CA VAL A 147 -7.86 28.02 21.18
C VAL A 147 -8.71 26.93 21.81
N THR A 148 -8.17 26.27 22.83
CA THR A 148 -8.86 25.34 23.72
C THR A 148 -9.15 26.05 25.04
N GLN A 149 -10.41 26.10 25.46
CA GLN A 149 -10.81 26.80 26.70
C GLN A 149 -10.44 26.03 27.97
N ARG A 150 -10.24 24.72 27.84
CA ARG A 150 -9.89 23.79 28.91
C ARG A 150 -8.98 22.69 28.34
N PRO A 151 -8.28 21.91 29.17
CA PRO A 151 -7.60 20.71 28.69
C PRO A 151 -8.62 19.77 28.04
N THR A 152 -8.40 19.44 26.77
CA THR A 152 -9.38 18.76 25.92
C THR A 152 -8.68 17.74 25.04
N THR A 153 -9.33 16.59 24.82
CA THR A 153 -8.93 15.68 23.75
C THR A 153 -9.61 16.10 22.46
N VAL A 154 -8.84 16.22 21.38
CA VAL A 154 -9.33 16.60 20.05
C VAL A 154 -9.02 15.53 19.02
N LEU A 155 -9.90 15.40 18.02
CA LEU A 155 -9.65 14.70 16.77
C LEU A 155 -9.14 15.72 15.76
N VAL A 156 -8.06 15.39 15.06
CA VAL A 156 -7.48 16.24 14.01
C VAL A 156 -7.40 15.44 12.72
N GLN A 157 -8.18 15.84 11.73
CA GLN A 157 -8.14 15.31 10.37
C GLN A 157 -7.65 16.40 9.42
N CYS A 158 -6.54 16.14 8.72
CA CYS A 158 -5.97 17.07 7.75
C CYS A 158 -5.84 16.37 6.39
N ALA A 159 -6.73 16.70 5.46
CA ALA A 159 -6.81 16.07 4.14
C ALA A 159 -6.18 16.93 3.05
N ASN A 160 -5.69 16.28 1.99
CA ASN A 160 -4.87 16.86 0.91
C ASN A 160 -3.54 17.43 1.42
N VAL A 161 -2.96 16.78 2.42
CA VAL A 161 -1.79 17.26 3.16
C VAL A 161 -0.78 16.14 3.33
N GLY A 162 0.51 16.46 3.23
CA GLY A 162 1.56 15.49 3.46
C GLY A 162 1.89 15.29 4.94
N GLU A 163 2.03 16.40 5.64
CA GLU A 163 2.28 16.43 7.07
C GLU A 163 1.77 17.73 7.70
N PHE A 164 1.52 17.68 9.00
CA PHE A 164 1.14 18.85 9.77
C PHE A 164 1.66 18.73 11.20
N HIS A 165 1.83 19.87 11.86
CA HIS A 165 2.29 19.98 13.23
C HIS A 165 1.16 20.57 14.07
N VAL A 166 0.95 20.01 15.27
CA VAL A 166 0.20 20.66 16.34
C VAL A 166 1.18 20.92 17.47
N ASP A 167 1.47 22.21 17.72
CA ASP A 167 2.58 22.67 18.55
C ASP A 167 3.93 22.05 18.11
N SER A 168 4.51 21.15 18.91
CA SER A 168 5.76 20.44 18.59
C SER A 168 5.55 19.04 18.02
N ARG A 169 4.30 18.55 17.96
CA ARG A 169 3.99 17.19 17.51
C ARG A 169 3.82 17.16 16.00
N ARG A 170 4.76 16.52 15.30
CA ARG A 170 4.71 16.29 13.84
C ARG A 170 3.89 15.04 13.51
N LEU A 171 2.86 15.19 12.68
CA LEU A 171 1.83 14.19 12.38
C LEU A 171 1.67 14.01 10.86
N SER A 172 1.22 12.83 10.44
CA SER A 172 1.00 12.51 9.03
C SER A 172 -0.35 13.06 8.55
N GLY A 173 -0.35 13.78 7.42
CA GLY A 173 -1.60 14.17 6.78
C GLY A 173 -2.27 12.99 6.07
N ASP A 174 -3.49 13.22 5.58
CA ASP A 174 -4.24 12.33 4.71
C ASP A 174 -4.14 12.84 3.27
N TRP A 175 -3.20 12.27 2.51
CA TRP A 175 -2.95 12.64 1.12
C TRP A 175 -4.18 12.54 0.24
N TYR A 176 -4.98 11.50 0.46
CA TYR A 176 -6.01 11.04 -0.46
C TYR A 176 -7.43 11.36 0.02
N ALA A 177 -7.54 12.09 1.13
CA ALA A 177 -8.81 12.46 1.76
C ALA A 177 -9.71 11.26 2.08
N TYR A 178 -9.12 10.12 2.47
CA TYR A 178 -9.87 8.94 2.93
C TYR A 178 -10.81 9.27 4.09
N GLY A 179 -10.32 10.06 5.05
CA GLY A 179 -11.04 10.39 6.29
C GLY A 179 -11.42 9.16 7.12
N THR A 180 -10.65 8.07 7.02
CA THR A 180 -10.93 6.78 7.68
C THR A 180 -10.40 6.69 9.10
N VAL A 181 -9.39 7.51 9.45
CA VAL A 181 -8.81 7.60 10.80
C VAL A 181 -8.26 9.02 11.05
N PRO A 182 -8.70 9.72 12.12
CA PRO A 182 -8.11 10.99 12.55
C PRO A 182 -6.91 10.77 13.48
N HIS A 183 -6.13 11.83 13.73
CA HIS A 183 -5.20 11.86 14.85
C HIS A 183 -5.93 12.24 16.14
N VAL A 184 -5.59 11.58 17.25
CA VAL A 184 -6.14 11.93 18.56
C VAL A 184 -5.08 12.59 19.42
N LEU A 185 -5.34 13.81 19.88
CA LEU A 185 -4.40 14.58 20.70
C LEU A 185 -5.06 15.05 21.97
N HIS A 186 -4.38 14.91 23.11
CA HIS A 186 -4.72 15.66 24.31
C HIS A 186 -3.94 16.97 24.35
N LEU A 187 -4.67 18.09 24.48
CA LEU A 187 -4.13 19.43 24.47
C LEU A 187 -4.43 20.13 25.81
N SER A 188 -3.49 20.93 26.29
CA SER A 188 -3.71 21.81 27.45
C SER A 188 -4.75 22.90 27.12
N ALA A 189 -5.21 23.66 28.13
CA ALA A 189 -5.94 24.88 27.85
C ALA A 189 -4.98 25.95 27.30
N GLY A 190 -5.37 26.67 26.25
CA GLY A 190 -4.58 27.76 25.72
C GLY A 190 -4.69 27.93 24.21
N THR A 191 -3.75 28.70 23.66
CA THR A 191 -3.58 28.86 22.22
C THR A 191 -2.63 27.78 21.72
N HIS A 192 -3.05 27.07 20.69
CA HIS A 192 -2.29 26.04 20.01
C HIS A 192 -1.98 26.48 18.59
N GLU A 193 -0.78 26.18 18.13
CA GLU A 193 -0.38 26.46 16.75
C GLU A 193 -0.56 25.21 15.90
N ILE A 194 -1.12 25.39 14.71
CA ILE A 194 -1.17 24.38 13.66
C ILE A 194 -0.37 24.85 12.46
N ARG A 195 0.58 24.02 12.02
CA ARG A 195 1.38 24.24 10.80
C ARG A 195 1.12 23.10 9.84
N VAL A 196 0.91 23.38 8.58
CA VAL A 196 0.49 22.41 7.57
C VAL A 196 1.45 22.52 6.40
N ARG A 197 2.15 21.43 6.07
CA ARG A 197 2.97 21.34 4.88
C ARG A 197 2.16 20.69 3.78
N VAL A 198 1.68 21.53 2.87
CA VAL A 198 0.87 21.10 1.74
C VAL A 198 1.78 20.80 0.57
N ILE A 199 1.53 19.68 -0.09
CA ILE A 199 2.28 19.24 -1.26
C ILE A 199 1.26 19.06 -2.39
N ASN A 200 1.49 19.73 -3.52
CA ASN A 200 0.67 19.54 -4.70
C ASN A 200 1.06 18.25 -5.41
N GLU A 201 0.49 17.14 -4.96
CA GLU A 201 0.63 15.85 -5.63
C GLU A 201 -0.21 15.84 -6.91
N ILE A 202 0.42 16.05 -8.06
CA ILE A 202 -0.25 16.10 -9.36
C ILE A 202 -1.04 14.83 -9.69
N ARG A 203 -0.69 13.65 -9.16
CA ARG A 203 -1.52 12.44 -9.35
C ARG A 203 -2.89 12.55 -8.67
N ILE A 204 -2.98 13.37 -7.63
CA ILE A 204 -4.20 13.58 -6.84
C ILE A 204 -5.00 14.73 -7.44
N PHE A 205 -4.33 15.85 -7.74
CA PHE A 205 -5.01 17.09 -8.17
C PHE A 205 -5.13 17.25 -9.68
N GLY A 206 -4.48 16.37 -10.46
CA GLY A 206 -4.46 16.38 -11.92
C GLY A 206 -3.62 17.52 -12.53
N GLY A 207 -3.47 17.49 -13.85
CA GLY A 207 -2.64 18.43 -14.62
C GLY A 207 -3.25 19.82 -14.86
N LYS A 208 -4.23 20.27 -14.04
CA LYS A 208 -4.89 21.56 -14.25
C LYS A 208 -3.94 22.73 -13.97
N VAL A 209 -3.98 23.75 -14.82
CA VAL A 209 -3.12 24.93 -14.75
C VAL A 209 -3.95 26.23 -14.73
N PRO A 210 -3.78 27.12 -13.73
CA PRO A 210 -2.99 26.94 -12.51
C PRO A 210 -3.57 25.82 -11.62
N PRO A 211 -2.73 25.14 -10.80
CA PRO A 211 -3.19 24.10 -9.88
C PRO A 211 -4.24 24.63 -8.88
N PRO A 212 -5.42 23.99 -8.73
CA PRO A 212 -6.49 24.46 -7.85
C PRO A 212 -6.30 23.96 -6.41
N ILE A 213 -5.29 24.47 -5.71
CA ILE A 213 -4.81 23.83 -4.48
C ILE A 213 -5.73 24.11 -3.30
N THR A 214 -6.26 23.06 -2.70
CA THR A 214 -7.06 23.15 -1.48
C THR A 214 -6.61 22.10 -0.48
N PHE A 215 -6.60 22.49 0.79
CA PHE A 215 -6.49 21.53 1.89
C PHE A 215 -7.66 21.70 2.84
N ARG A 216 -7.94 20.65 3.62
CA ARG A 216 -9.05 20.62 4.54
C ARG A 216 -8.57 20.24 5.93
N LEU A 217 -8.98 21.02 6.92
CA LEU A 217 -8.68 20.79 8.33
C LEU A 217 -9.98 20.67 9.12
N GLU A 218 -10.09 19.59 9.88
CA GLU A 218 -11.18 19.38 10.83
C GLU A 218 -10.55 19.15 12.21
N ILE A 219 -10.91 20.01 13.17
CA ILE A 219 -10.52 19.86 14.59
C ILE A 219 -11.80 19.79 15.40
N GLU A 220 -12.00 18.65 16.04
CA GLU A 220 -13.25 18.29 16.70
C GLU A 220 -12.99 17.87 18.16
N GLU A 221 -13.65 18.54 19.11
CA GLU A 221 -13.56 18.17 20.53
C GLU A 221 -14.21 16.81 20.80
N VAL A 222 -13.48 15.90 21.44
CA VAL A 222 -14.03 14.63 21.90
C VAL A 222 -14.95 14.90 23.11
N PRO A 223 -16.20 14.41 23.10
CA PRO A 223 -17.11 14.58 24.23
C PRO A 223 -16.53 14.03 25.54
N GLU A 224 -16.78 14.75 26.62
CA GLU A 224 -16.29 14.36 27.95
C GLU A 224 -16.85 12.99 28.35
N GLY A 225 -15.97 12.12 28.88
CA GLY A 225 -16.33 10.75 29.27
C GLY A 225 -16.33 9.73 28.12
N THR A 226 -16.04 10.14 26.88
CA THR A 226 -15.82 9.17 25.80
C THR A 226 -14.46 8.50 25.95
N GLU A 227 -14.45 7.16 25.98
CA GLU A 227 -13.23 6.37 26.06
C GLU A 227 -12.79 5.83 24.69
N VAL A 228 -13.75 5.48 23.84
CA VAL A 228 -13.54 4.89 22.52
C VAL A 228 -14.54 5.47 21.52
N LEU A 229 -14.10 5.66 20.27
CA LEU A 229 -14.95 6.07 19.14
C LEU A 229 -15.04 4.97 18.08
N LEU A 230 -16.17 4.91 17.37
CA LEU A 230 -16.28 4.16 16.12
C LEU A 230 -15.85 5.05 14.95
N LEU A 231 -15.04 4.50 14.07
CA LEU A 231 -14.71 5.11 12.79
C LEU A 231 -15.70 4.62 11.72
N GLU A 232 -16.78 5.38 11.49
CA GLU A 232 -17.91 4.95 10.65
C GLU A 232 -17.52 4.67 9.19
N LYS A 233 -16.62 5.47 8.60
CA LYS A 233 -16.07 5.26 7.24
C LYS A 233 -15.18 4.02 7.11
N SER A 234 -14.99 3.30 8.21
CA SER A 234 -14.16 2.11 8.32
C SER A 234 -14.93 0.85 8.66
N VAL A 235 -16.26 0.90 8.58
CA VAL A 235 -17.12 -0.27 8.72
C VAL A 235 -17.08 -1.10 7.44
N VAL A 236 -16.83 -2.41 7.58
CA VAL A 236 -16.85 -3.38 6.49
C VAL A 236 -17.88 -4.45 6.81
N VAL A 237 -18.94 -4.54 6.01
CA VAL A 237 -20.01 -5.54 6.14
C VAL A 237 -20.41 -6.07 4.76
N PRO A 238 -20.86 -7.34 4.68
CA PRO A 238 -21.27 -7.97 3.42
C PRO A 238 -22.68 -7.54 3.02
N ASP A 239 -23.01 -7.74 1.73
CA ASP A 239 -24.40 -7.71 1.27
C ASP A 239 -25.11 -9.05 1.60
N VAL A 240 -26.45 -9.02 1.59
CA VAL A 240 -27.32 -10.19 1.71
C VAL A 240 -27.96 -10.45 0.34
N VAL A 241 -27.55 -11.50 -0.34
CA VAL A 241 -28.07 -11.86 -1.68
C VAL A 241 -29.12 -12.95 -1.53
N GLU A 242 -30.36 -12.66 -1.90
CA GLU A 242 -31.50 -13.59 -1.78
C GLU A 242 -31.63 -14.26 -0.39
N GLY A 243 -31.41 -13.48 0.67
CA GLY A 243 -31.50 -13.98 2.05
C GLY A 243 -30.25 -14.70 2.56
N VAL A 244 -29.16 -14.74 1.78
CA VAL A 244 -27.88 -15.36 2.16
C VAL A 244 -26.79 -14.29 2.29
N ILE A 245 -26.03 -14.30 3.40
CA ILE A 245 -24.92 -13.36 3.59
C ILE A 245 -23.75 -13.70 2.65
N ALA A 246 -23.35 -12.75 1.82
CA ALA A 246 -22.21 -12.88 0.91
C ALA A 246 -20.87 -12.77 1.69
N GLY A 247 -20.48 -13.82 2.39
CA GLY A 247 -19.30 -13.84 3.26
C GLY A 247 -19.66 -13.43 4.69
N GLY A 248 -19.62 -14.40 5.61
CA GLY A 248 -20.09 -14.23 7.00
C GLY A 248 -19.14 -13.46 7.91
N LEU A 249 -18.47 -12.41 7.43
CA LEU A 249 -17.49 -11.61 8.18
C LEU A 249 -17.85 -10.12 8.15
N GLY A 250 -17.71 -9.44 9.29
CA GLY A 250 -17.80 -8.00 9.42
C GLY A 250 -16.63 -7.44 10.22
N SER A 251 -16.38 -6.14 10.07
CA SER A 251 -15.41 -5.42 10.89
C SER A 251 -15.85 -3.99 11.16
N VAL A 252 -15.57 -3.55 12.38
CA VAL A 252 -15.70 -2.17 12.83
C VAL A 252 -14.34 -1.71 13.35
N THR A 253 -13.97 -0.46 13.11
CA THR A 253 -12.71 0.07 13.64
C THR A 253 -12.99 0.98 14.82
N ILE A 254 -12.29 0.74 15.91
CA ILE A 254 -12.39 1.55 17.13
C ILE A 254 -11.12 2.36 17.34
N GLU A 255 -11.28 3.59 17.82
CA GLU A 255 -10.21 4.52 18.16
C GLU A 255 -10.18 4.75 19.66
N ASN A 256 -9.04 4.51 20.33
CA ASN A 256 -8.88 4.80 21.76
C ASN A 256 -8.57 6.28 21.97
N VAL A 257 -9.54 7.01 22.51
CA VAL A 257 -9.42 8.46 22.74
C VAL A 257 -8.99 8.84 24.16
N ASN A 258 -8.67 7.85 25.01
CA ASN A 258 -8.25 8.05 26.40
C ASN A 258 -6.77 8.48 26.53
N THR A 259 -6.34 9.36 25.63
CA THR A 259 -4.95 9.84 25.46
C THR A 259 -4.38 10.47 26.73
N TRP A 260 -5.20 11.23 27.48
CA TRP A 260 -4.79 11.94 28.69
C TRP A 260 -4.44 11.02 29.87
N LYS A 261 -4.96 9.78 29.89
CA LYS A 261 -4.61 8.77 30.91
C LYS A 261 -3.44 7.88 30.48
N GLU A 262 -3.02 7.95 29.22
CA GLU A 262 -2.14 6.98 28.56
C GLU A 262 -2.57 5.53 28.82
N ASP A 263 -3.89 5.30 28.77
CA ASP A 263 -4.51 4.05 29.17
C ASP A 263 -4.82 3.15 27.97
N TRP A 264 -4.38 1.90 28.01
CA TRP A 264 -4.73 0.89 27.03
C TRP A 264 -6.16 0.42 27.27
N VAL A 265 -6.91 0.22 26.18
CA VAL A 265 -8.26 -0.35 26.21
C VAL A 265 -8.22 -1.73 25.57
N GLU A 266 -8.89 -2.68 26.20
CA GLU A 266 -9.01 -4.05 25.70
C GLU A 266 -10.44 -4.31 25.22
N VAL A 267 -10.60 -4.79 23.99
CA VAL A 267 -11.85 -5.42 23.56
C VAL A 267 -11.85 -6.84 24.08
N ILE A 268 -12.80 -7.19 24.95
CA ILE A 268 -12.88 -8.49 25.62
C ILE A 268 -14.06 -9.35 25.13
N GLY A 269 -14.96 -8.78 24.34
CA GLY A 269 -16.14 -9.47 23.84
C GLY A 269 -16.85 -8.68 22.74
N VAL A 270 -17.49 -9.40 21.82
CA VAL A 270 -18.34 -8.83 20.77
C VAL A 270 -19.57 -9.71 20.62
N GLU A 271 -20.76 -9.14 20.70
CA GLU A 271 -22.03 -9.86 20.59
C GLU A 271 -23.10 -9.02 19.87
N ALA A 272 -24.17 -9.68 19.41
CA ALA A 272 -25.33 -9.01 18.85
C ALA A 272 -26.24 -8.46 19.97
N ASP A 273 -26.93 -7.36 19.69
CA ASP A 273 -28.05 -6.87 20.48
C ASP A 273 -29.32 -6.91 19.63
N ASP A 274 -30.14 -7.93 19.82
CA ASP A 274 -31.36 -8.16 19.04
C ASP A 274 -32.50 -7.17 19.38
N ALA A 275 -32.24 -6.17 20.22
CA ALA A 275 -33.23 -5.18 20.65
C ALA A 275 -33.91 -4.42 19.48
N ASP A 276 -33.25 -4.33 18.32
CA ASP A 276 -33.76 -3.66 17.11
C ASP A 276 -34.07 -4.64 15.95
N ALA A 277 -33.95 -5.96 16.13
CA ALA A 277 -33.79 -6.91 15.03
C ALA A 277 -35.10 -7.38 14.36
N GLY A 278 -36.27 -7.02 14.90
CA GLY A 278 -37.57 -7.35 14.31
C GLY A 278 -37.77 -8.86 14.15
N ASP A 279 -38.06 -9.30 12.92
CA ASP A 279 -38.26 -10.73 12.55
C ASP A 279 -36.95 -11.50 12.28
N VAL A 280 -35.81 -10.82 12.39
CA VAL A 280 -34.47 -11.35 12.16
C VAL A 280 -33.74 -11.48 13.50
N THR A 281 -32.95 -12.53 13.68
CA THR A 281 -32.08 -12.71 14.85
C THR A 281 -30.65 -12.83 14.37
N PHE A 282 -29.74 -12.02 14.92
CA PHE A 282 -28.34 -12.02 14.51
C PHE A 282 -27.47 -12.82 15.48
N HIS A 283 -26.50 -13.55 14.94
CA HIS A 283 -25.47 -14.22 15.73
C HIS A 283 -24.10 -13.65 15.36
N ILE A 284 -23.39 -13.17 16.38
CA ILE A 284 -22.06 -12.58 16.25
C ILE A 284 -21.07 -13.40 17.07
N ALA A 285 -19.92 -13.69 16.48
CA ALA A 285 -18.83 -14.39 17.16
C ALA A 285 -17.48 -13.74 16.80
N PRO A 286 -16.49 -13.69 17.70
CA PRO A 286 -15.14 -13.22 17.38
C PRO A 286 -14.47 -14.04 16.26
N VAL A 287 -13.61 -13.41 15.46
CA VAL A 287 -12.82 -14.08 14.41
C VAL A 287 -11.42 -14.43 14.93
N TYR A 288 -10.93 -15.62 14.58
CA TYR A 288 -9.52 -16.03 14.77
C TYR A 288 -8.70 -15.65 13.52
N PRO A 289 -7.45 -15.13 13.63
CA PRO A 289 -6.54 -15.19 14.78
C PRO A 289 -6.68 -14.06 15.82
N SER A 290 -7.64 -13.15 15.68
CA SER A 290 -7.91 -12.08 16.65
C SER A 290 -8.50 -12.63 17.95
N SER A 291 -7.71 -13.43 18.69
CA SER A 291 -8.06 -13.92 20.01
C SER A 291 -8.24 -12.71 20.92
N LEU A 292 -9.45 -12.55 21.44
CA LEU A 292 -9.71 -11.59 22.50
C LEU A 292 -8.80 -11.92 23.71
N PRO A 293 -8.24 -10.91 24.40
CA PRO A 293 -8.51 -9.49 24.20
C PRO A 293 -7.75 -8.83 23.03
N ILE A 294 -8.37 -7.88 22.33
CA ILE A 294 -7.69 -6.97 21.39
C ILE A 294 -7.27 -5.72 22.16
N ARG A 295 -5.97 -5.45 22.26
CA ARG A 295 -5.42 -4.28 22.97
C ARG A 295 -5.27 -3.09 22.05
N VAL A 296 -5.78 -1.95 22.45
CA VAL A 296 -5.75 -0.68 21.69
C VAL A 296 -5.00 0.35 22.52
N ALA A 297 -3.82 0.74 22.05
CA ALA A 297 -3.02 1.77 22.70
C ALA A 297 -3.73 3.14 22.66
N PRO A 298 -3.38 4.09 23.54
CA PRO A 298 -3.87 5.46 23.45
C PRO A 298 -3.58 6.05 22.07
N SER A 299 -4.52 6.79 21.49
CA SER A 299 -4.39 7.41 20.16
C SER A 299 -4.08 6.38 19.05
N GLN A 300 -4.68 5.20 19.15
CA GLN A 300 -4.56 4.13 18.17
C GLN A 300 -5.95 3.69 17.68
N ALA A 301 -6.06 3.53 16.36
CA ALA A 301 -7.16 2.84 15.70
C ALA A 301 -6.84 1.34 15.55
N ARG A 302 -7.80 0.46 15.83
CA ARG A 302 -7.68 -0.97 15.47
C ARG A 302 -9.00 -1.55 14.96
N PRO A 303 -8.98 -2.37 13.90
CA PRO A 303 -10.15 -3.10 13.43
C PRO A 303 -10.51 -4.25 14.39
N VAL A 304 -11.80 -4.38 14.68
CA VAL A 304 -12.41 -5.47 15.44
C VAL A 304 -13.21 -6.31 14.46
N ALA A 305 -12.72 -7.52 14.18
CA ALA A 305 -13.34 -8.46 13.25
C ALA A 305 -14.29 -9.42 13.98
N PHE A 306 -15.42 -9.73 13.35
CA PHE A 306 -16.41 -10.66 13.86
C PHE A 306 -17.10 -11.44 12.73
N LYS A 307 -17.55 -12.64 13.03
CA LYS A 307 -18.43 -13.43 12.17
C LYS A 307 -19.85 -12.94 12.36
N ILE A 308 -20.60 -12.89 11.27
CA ILE A 308 -22.00 -12.52 11.24
C ILE A 308 -22.80 -13.61 10.55
N SER A 309 -23.91 -14.00 11.18
CA SER A 309 -24.95 -14.84 10.59
C SER A 309 -26.31 -14.38 11.12
N PHE A 310 -27.38 -14.72 10.43
CA PHE A 310 -28.73 -14.41 10.92
C PHE A 310 -29.70 -15.54 10.59
N ILE A 311 -30.80 -15.57 11.34
CA ILE A 311 -31.99 -16.38 11.07
C ILE A 311 -33.15 -15.41 10.87
N SER A 312 -33.95 -15.62 9.82
CA SER A 312 -35.15 -14.83 9.54
C SER A 312 -36.38 -15.72 9.57
N SER A 313 -37.45 -15.25 10.21
CA SER A 313 -38.74 -15.94 10.21
C SER A 313 -39.59 -15.62 8.98
N THR A 314 -39.24 -14.59 8.21
CA THR A 314 -39.91 -14.14 6.98
C THR A 314 -38.92 -14.06 5.81
N SER A 315 -39.43 -14.07 4.57
CA SER A 315 -38.60 -13.85 3.39
C SER A 315 -38.09 -12.41 3.37
N ILE A 316 -36.80 -12.23 3.13
CA ILE A 316 -36.16 -10.91 3.11
C ILE A 316 -36.26 -10.34 1.69
N PRO A 317 -36.90 -9.17 1.48
CA PRO A 317 -36.97 -8.55 0.16
C PRO A 317 -35.57 -8.14 -0.34
N SER A 318 -35.29 -8.40 -1.62
CA SER A 318 -34.00 -8.13 -2.27
C SER A 318 -33.62 -6.64 -2.40
N THR A 319 -34.50 -5.71 -2.01
CA THR A 319 -34.25 -4.26 -2.03
C THR A 319 -34.29 -3.61 -0.64
N SER A 320 -34.36 -4.43 0.41
CA SER A 320 -34.41 -3.98 1.80
C SER A 320 -33.01 -3.76 2.40
N THR A 321 -32.96 -3.27 3.64
CA THR A 321 -31.73 -3.20 4.44
C THR A 321 -31.98 -3.85 5.79
N LEU A 322 -31.01 -4.61 6.31
CA LEU A 322 -31.06 -5.15 7.66
C LEU A 322 -30.20 -4.30 8.60
N LYS A 323 -30.75 -3.93 9.76
CA LYS A 323 -30.04 -3.16 10.78
C LYS A 323 -29.65 -4.07 11.93
N ILE A 324 -28.38 -4.02 12.33
CA ILE A 324 -27.84 -4.79 13.45
C ILE A 324 -27.24 -3.83 14.48
N ARG A 325 -27.51 -4.07 15.75
CA ARG A 325 -26.83 -3.38 16.86
C ARG A 325 -25.78 -4.32 17.43
N LEU A 326 -24.53 -3.88 17.42
CA LEU A 326 -23.39 -4.59 17.99
C LEU A 326 -23.25 -4.20 19.47
N LYS A 327 -22.75 -5.10 20.32
CA LYS A 327 -22.22 -4.77 21.65
C LYS A 327 -20.75 -5.16 21.69
N ILE A 328 -19.89 -4.18 21.91
CA ILE A 328 -18.45 -4.35 22.09
C ILE A 328 -18.15 -4.15 23.56
N HIS A 329 -17.70 -5.22 24.23
CA HIS A 329 -17.30 -5.20 25.63
C HIS A 329 -15.86 -4.74 25.73
N LEU A 330 -15.65 -3.63 26.45
CA LEU A 330 -14.36 -2.99 26.64
C LEU A 330 -13.93 -3.11 28.10
N ARG A 331 -12.63 -3.23 28.31
CA ARG A 331 -11.97 -3.19 29.62
C ARG A 331 -10.78 -2.25 29.56
N SER A 332 -10.77 -1.20 30.38
CA SER A 332 -9.59 -0.35 30.58
C SER A 332 -8.51 -1.13 31.34
N SER A 333 -7.24 -0.79 31.14
CA SER A 333 -6.14 -1.39 31.92
C SER A 333 -6.26 -1.15 33.44
N ARG A 334 -7.06 -0.16 33.84
CA ARG A 334 -7.42 0.14 35.25
C ARG A 334 -8.60 -0.69 35.77
N GLY A 335 -9.14 -1.61 34.96
CA GLY A 335 -10.18 -2.56 35.34
C GLY A 335 -11.63 -2.07 35.17
N ALA A 336 -11.86 -0.87 34.64
CA ALA A 336 -13.21 -0.39 34.34
C ALA A 336 -13.76 -1.12 33.10
N SER A 337 -15.01 -1.59 33.16
CA SER A 337 -15.68 -2.26 32.04
C SER A 337 -16.80 -1.39 31.49
N THR A 338 -16.86 -1.25 30.17
CA THR A 338 -17.90 -0.48 29.47
C THR A 338 -18.40 -1.26 28.25
N VAL A 339 -19.62 -0.97 27.79
CA VAL A 339 -20.15 -1.54 26.56
C VAL A 339 -20.35 -0.43 25.54
N PHE A 340 -19.76 -0.61 24.37
CA PHE A 340 -19.91 0.29 23.22
C PHE A 340 -20.81 -0.36 22.18
N SER A 341 -21.91 0.31 21.78
CA SER A 341 -22.97 -0.32 20.99
C SER A 341 -23.25 0.34 19.63
N PRO A 342 -22.39 0.12 18.61
CA PRO A 342 -22.60 0.72 17.29
C PRO A 342 -23.69 0.02 16.49
N ARG A 343 -24.27 0.72 15.52
CA ARG A 343 -25.27 0.18 14.58
C ARG A 343 -24.63 -0.04 13.21
N LEU A 344 -24.92 -1.17 12.58
CA LEU A 344 -24.48 -1.50 11.22
C LEU A 344 -25.69 -1.75 10.32
N THR A 345 -25.51 -1.55 9.02
CA THR A 345 -26.55 -1.75 8.01
C THR A 345 -26.02 -2.69 6.93
N LEU A 346 -26.74 -3.78 6.67
CA LEU A 346 -26.46 -4.72 5.58
C LEU A 346 -27.45 -4.46 4.45
N ASN A 347 -26.98 -4.37 3.20
CA ASN A 347 -27.85 -4.17 2.05
C ASN A 347 -28.33 -5.52 1.51
N CYS A 348 -29.61 -5.64 1.18
CA CYS A 348 -30.14 -6.79 0.47
C CYS A 348 -30.00 -6.58 -1.05
N ARG A 349 -29.72 -7.66 -1.78
CA ARG A 349 -29.52 -7.68 -3.24
C ARG A 349 -30.28 -8.84 -3.88
N ALA A 350 -30.64 -8.67 -5.16
CA ALA A 350 -31.18 -9.75 -5.98
C ALA A 350 -30.04 -10.55 -6.64
N TRP A 351 -30.27 -11.82 -6.96
CA TRP A 351 -29.30 -12.56 -7.77
C TRP A 351 -29.17 -11.95 -9.16
N GLY A 352 -27.95 -11.88 -9.68
CA GLY A 352 -27.64 -11.26 -10.96
C GLY A 352 -27.14 -9.82 -10.85
N GLU A 353 -27.42 -9.13 -9.74
CA GLU A 353 -26.84 -7.83 -9.42
C GLU A 353 -25.38 -7.98 -8.99
N THR A 354 -24.62 -6.89 -9.10
CA THR A 354 -23.30 -6.80 -8.44
C THR A 354 -23.52 -6.71 -6.93
N PHE A 355 -22.82 -7.53 -6.15
CA PHE A 355 -22.94 -7.55 -4.69
C PHE A 355 -21.59 -7.49 -3.99
N LYS A 356 -21.58 -6.93 -2.78
CA LYS A 356 -20.41 -6.87 -1.89
C LYS A 356 -20.27 -8.18 -1.13
N PHE A 357 -19.09 -8.80 -1.17
CA PHE A 357 -18.76 -9.93 -0.31
C PHE A 357 -17.52 -9.68 0.54
N THR A 358 -17.47 -10.25 1.74
CA THR A 358 -16.35 -10.06 2.69
C THR A 358 -15.50 -11.31 2.85
N PHE A 359 -14.23 -11.11 3.19
CA PHE A 359 -13.24 -12.17 3.37
C PHE A 359 -12.14 -11.76 4.35
N LEU A 360 -11.39 -12.74 4.85
CA LEU A 360 -10.12 -12.48 5.54
C LEU A 360 -9.01 -12.33 4.52
N ASP A 361 -8.30 -11.22 4.60
CA ASP A 361 -7.12 -10.96 3.79
C ASP A 361 -5.88 -11.69 4.36
N PHE A 362 -4.74 -11.57 3.67
CA PHE A 362 -3.50 -12.30 3.99
C PHE A 362 -2.96 -12.02 5.40
N ASP A 363 -3.27 -10.86 5.98
CA ASP A 363 -2.86 -10.41 7.31
C ASP A 363 -3.91 -10.67 8.41
N GLY A 364 -5.02 -11.32 8.05
CA GLY A 364 -6.14 -11.60 8.95
C GLY A 364 -7.11 -10.44 9.16
N THR A 365 -6.94 -9.31 8.48
CA THR A 365 -7.94 -8.23 8.48
C THR A 365 -9.13 -8.56 7.59
N VAL A 366 -10.32 -8.04 7.91
CA VAL A 366 -11.53 -8.24 7.09
C VAL A 366 -11.57 -7.19 6.00
N HIS A 367 -11.62 -7.64 4.75
CA HIS A 367 -11.78 -6.81 3.56
C HIS A 367 -13.05 -7.20 2.81
N TYR A 368 -13.41 -6.38 1.82
CA TYR A 368 -14.48 -6.67 0.89
C TYR A 368 -13.99 -6.61 -0.56
N ALA A 369 -14.76 -7.22 -1.45
CA ALA A 369 -14.69 -7.03 -2.90
C ALA A 369 -16.11 -7.08 -3.47
N MET A 370 -16.29 -6.59 -4.70
CA MET A 370 -17.56 -6.76 -5.41
C MET A 370 -17.47 -7.96 -6.36
N ALA A 371 -18.58 -8.67 -6.49
CA ALA A 371 -18.72 -9.76 -7.45
C ALA A 371 -19.91 -9.48 -8.38
N LYS A 372 -19.72 -9.67 -9.69
CA LYS A 372 -20.80 -9.70 -10.67
C LYS A 372 -20.95 -11.13 -11.21
N PRO A 373 -22.08 -11.81 -10.93
CA PRO A 373 -22.30 -13.18 -11.39
C PRO A 373 -22.53 -13.26 -12.89
N PRO A 374 -22.14 -14.36 -13.57
CA PRO A 374 -22.44 -14.60 -14.98
C PRO A 374 -23.95 -14.82 -15.19
N ARG A 375 -24.40 -14.73 -16.44
CA ARG A 375 -25.80 -15.05 -16.81
C ARG A 375 -26.10 -16.54 -16.61
N ALA A 376 -25.17 -17.41 -17.00
CA ALA A 376 -25.23 -18.84 -16.80
C ALA A 376 -24.13 -19.31 -15.82
N LEU A 377 -24.54 -20.10 -14.81
CA LEU A 377 -23.59 -20.72 -13.89
C LEU A 377 -22.90 -21.91 -14.56
N PHE A 378 -21.57 -21.98 -14.45
CA PHE A 378 -20.80 -23.10 -14.97
C PHE A 378 -20.98 -24.35 -14.10
N ARG A 379 -21.33 -25.47 -14.73
CA ARG A 379 -21.46 -26.79 -14.09
C ARG A 379 -20.24 -27.64 -14.43
N PRO A 380 -19.39 -27.98 -13.45
CA PRO A 380 -18.19 -28.78 -13.70
C PRO A 380 -18.51 -30.13 -14.35
N SER A 381 -17.69 -30.53 -15.31
CA SER A 381 -17.66 -31.86 -15.91
C SER A 381 -16.20 -32.32 -16.04
N ALA A 382 -15.96 -33.62 -16.26
CA ALA A 382 -14.61 -34.18 -16.25
C ALA A 382 -13.68 -33.59 -17.34
N ASP A 383 -14.25 -33.13 -18.45
CA ASP A 383 -13.51 -32.75 -19.66
C ASP A 383 -13.58 -31.25 -20.00
N VAL A 384 -14.25 -30.42 -19.18
CA VAL A 384 -14.44 -28.98 -19.45
C VAL A 384 -13.89 -28.15 -18.32
N LEU A 385 -12.92 -27.28 -18.63
CA LEU A 385 -12.35 -26.33 -17.67
C LEU A 385 -13.34 -25.18 -17.40
N PRO A 386 -13.41 -24.66 -16.16
CA PRO A 386 -14.28 -23.52 -15.87
C PRO A 386 -13.80 -22.25 -16.59
N PRO A 387 -14.68 -21.30 -16.95
CA PRO A 387 -14.29 -20.01 -17.50
C PRO A 387 -13.28 -19.28 -16.60
N PRO A 388 -12.39 -18.43 -17.16
CA PRO A 388 -11.51 -17.61 -16.36
C PRO A 388 -12.31 -16.59 -15.55
N ILE A 389 -11.76 -16.16 -14.43
CA ILE A 389 -12.31 -15.06 -13.65
C ILE A 389 -11.76 -13.76 -14.23
N LEU A 390 -12.64 -12.79 -14.52
CA LEU A 390 -12.23 -11.44 -14.90
C LEU A 390 -11.89 -10.66 -13.64
N VAL A 391 -10.62 -10.31 -13.45
CA VAL A 391 -10.18 -9.48 -12.32
C VAL A 391 -10.09 -8.03 -12.81
N ALA A 392 -11.08 -7.24 -12.42
CA ALA A 392 -11.28 -5.85 -12.83
C ALA A 392 -10.77 -4.87 -11.75
N THR A 393 -9.51 -4.47 -11.88
CA THR A 393 -8.84 -3.52 -10.99
C THR A 393 -9.23 -2.07 -11.30
N HIS A 394 -9.57 -1.29 -10.27
CA HIS A 394 -10.07 0.08 -10.42
C HIS A 394 -8.96 1.13 -10.63
N GLY A 395 -9.35 2.31 -11.10
CA GLY A 395 -8.47 3.48 -11.18
C GLY A 395 -8.12 4.07 -9.82
N ALA A 396 -7.18 5.03 -9.79
CA ALA A 396 -6.81 5.73 -8.57
C ALA A 396 -7.97 6.61 -8.07
N GLY A 397 -8.26 6.55 -6.77
CA GLY A 397 -9.35 7.30 -6.14
C GLY A 397 -10.74 6.75 -6.40
N VAL A 398 -10.86 5.54 -6.95
CA VAL A 398 -12.15 4.89 -7.24
C VAL A 398 -12.41 3.81 -6.22
N GLU A 399 -13.55 3.87 -5.51
CA GLU A 399 -13.96 2.78 -4.62
C GLU A 399 -14.51 1.60 -5.44
N ALA A 400 -14.14 0.38 -5.04
CA ALA A 400 -14.54 -0.84 -5.76
C ALA A 400 -16.06 -1.03 -5.85
N GLU A 401 -16.81 -0.50 -4.87
CA GLU A 401 -18.27 -0.60 -4.82
C GLU A 401 -19.00 0.48 -5.63
N TRP A 402 -18.32 1.48 -6.18
CA TRP A 402 -18.99 2.53 -6.92
C TRP A 402 -19.63 2.00 -8.21
N PRO A 403 -20.89 2.36 -8.51
CA PRO A 403 -21.55 1.98 -9.76
C PRO A 403 -20.75 2.36 -11.01
N PHE A 404 -20.11 3.52 -11.00
CA PHE A 404 -19.19 3.97 -12.06
C PHE A 404 -18.18 2.90 -12.48
N TRP A 405 -17.63 2.15 -11.51
CA TRP A 405 -16.66 1.09 -11.79
C TRP A 405 -17.32 -0.26 -12.07
N THR A 406 -18.27 -0.65 -11.22
CA THR A 406 -18.93 -1.95 -11.35
C THR A 406 -19.79 -2.07 -12.61
N ASP A 407 -20.29 -0.97 -13.16
CA ASP A 407 -21.05 -0.93 -14.40
C ASP A 407 -20.18 -0.73 -15.65
N ALA A 408 -18.87 -0.49 -15.49
CA ALA A 408 -17.95 -0.33 -16.62
C ALA A 408 -17.82 -1.59 -17.49
N TYR A 409 -18.07 -2.76 -16.91
CA TYR A 409 -18.10 -4.04 -17.62
C TYR A 409 -19.50 -4.62 -17.69
N ALA A 410 -19.88 -5.08 -18.89
CA ALA A 410 -21.12 -5.82 -19.09
C ALA A 410 -21.10 -7.15 -18.31
N ARG A 411 -22.29 -7.63 -17.93
CA ARG A 411 -22.44 -8.97 -17.34
C ARG A 411 -22.09 -10.03 -18.38
N GLN A 412 -21.13 -10.89 -18.05
CA GLN A 412 -20.64 -11.94 -18.94
C GLN A 412 -21.61 -13.12 -19.03
N GLU A 413 -21.50 -13.89 -20.11
CA GLU A 413 -22.36 -15.07 -20.30
C GLU A 413 -22.02 -16.18 -19.29
N ALA A 414 -20.73 -16.52 -19.14
CA ALA A 414 -20.29 -17.65 -18.30
C ALA A 414 -19.19 -17.31 -17.26
N ALA A 415 -18.49 -16.18 -17.37
CA ALA A 415 -17.42 -15.80 -16.45
C ALA A 415 -17.87 -14.87 -15.32
N TRP A 416 -17.27 -15.04 -14.14
CA TRP A 416 -17.44 -14.10 -13.03
C TRP A 416 -16.54 -12.88 -13.21
N ILE A 417 -17.01 -11.71 -12.76
CA ILE A 417 -16.17 -10.52 -12.61
C ILE A 417 -15.93 -10.24 -11.13
N LEU A 418 -14.65 -10.16 -10.76
CA LEU A 418 -14.17 -9.75 -9.45
C LEU A 418 -13.71 -8.29 -9.52
N TYR A 419 -14.24 -7.44 -8.64
CA TYR A 419 -13.77 -6.07 -8.44
C TYR A 419 -13.09 -6.00 -7.06
N PRO A 420 -11.77 -6.25 -6.99
CA PRO A 420 -11.03 -6.15 -5.74
C PRO A 420 -10.86 -4.68 -5.32
N THR A 421 -10.65 -4.45 -4.03
CA THR A 421 -10.38 -3.11 -3.47
C THR A 421 -8.91 -2.73 -3.51
N GLY A 422 -8.00 -3.71 -3.66
CA GLY A 422 -6.56 -3.43 -3.48
C GLY A 422 -6.24 -2.85 -2.11
N ARG A 423 -7.11 -3.13 -1.11
CA ARG A 423 -7.15 -2.58 0.26
C ARG A 423 -7.71 -1.16 0.38
N SER A 424 -7.52 -0.25 -0.58
CA SER A 424 -8.11 1.10 -0.55
C SER A 424 -8.26 1.68 -1.96
N SER A 425 -9.04 2.76 -2.13
CA SER A 425 -9.27 3.39 -3.45
C SER A 425 -8.02 3.91 -4.16
N TRP A 426 -6.90 4.08 -3.46
CA TRP A 426 -5.59 4.34 -4.09
C TRP A 426 -4.63 3.16 -3.96
N GLY A 427 -4.74 2.37 -2.88
CA GLY A 427 -3.92 1.21 -2.59
C GLY A 427 -2.42 1.51 -2.67
N PHE A 428 -1.65 0.46 -2.96
CA PHE A 428 -0.24 0.53 -3.31
C PHE A 428 -0.04 0.30 -4.81
N ASP A 429 -0.79 1.00 -5.67
CA ASP A 429 -0.74 0.83 -7.14
C ASP A 429 -0.73 -0.65 -7.57
N TRP A 430 -1.55 -1.46 -6.89
CA TRP A 430 -1.69 -2.91 -7.10
C TRP A 430 -0.44 -3.75 -6.80
N HIS A 431 0.57 -3.18 -6.15
CA HIS A 431 1.80 -3.83 -5.71
C HIS A 431 1.69 -4.43 -4.31
N GLY A 432 2.59 -5.36 -3.97
CA GLY A 432 2.77 -5.90 -2.62
C GLY A 432 1.44 -6.25 -1.91
N PRO A 433 1.10 -5.59 -0.78
CA PRO A 433 -0.16 -5.81 -0.06
C PRO A 433 -1.43 -5.69 -0.92
N SER A 434 -1.47 -4.79 -1.91
CA SER A 434 -2.63 -4.65 -2.79
C SER A 434 -2.80 -5.85 -3.72
N TYR A 435 -1.70 -6.45 -4.21
CA TYR A 435 -1.77 -7.70 -4.98
C TYR A 435 -2.18 -8.89 -4.11
N LEU A 436 -1.66 -9.00 -2.89
CA LEU A 436 -2.05 -10.05 -1.96
C LEU A 436 -3.55 -9.99 -1.63
N ASN A 437 -4.11 -8.79 -1.51
CA ASN A 437 -5.55 -8.57 -1.37
C ASN A 437 -6.36 -9.09 -2.58
N VAL A 438 -5.89 -8.84 -3.82
CA VAL A 438 -6.49 -9.41 -5.03
C VAL A 438 -6.54 -10.93 -4.94
N ARG A 439 -5.46 -11.58 -4.49
CA ARG A 439 -5.42 -13.04 -4.34
C ARG A 439 -6.36 -13.55 -3.26
N SER A 440 -6.44 -12.88 -2.11
CA SER A 440 -7.39 -13.23 -1.05
C SER A 440 -8.84 -13.10 -1.53
N ALA A 441 -9.17 -12.02 -2.23
CA ALA A 441 -10.48 -11.80 -2.83
C ALA A 441 -10.83 -12.88 -3.87
N LEU A 442 -9.87 -13.25 -4.72
CA LEU A 442 -10.02 -14.31 -5.73
C LEU A 442 -10.30 -15.68 -5.07
N ARG A 443 -9.54 -16.05 -4.04
CA ARG A 443 -9.75 -17.29 -3.28
C ARG A 443 -11.09 -17.31 -2.56
N ALA A 444 -11.52 -16.17 -2.03
CA ALA A 444 -12.82 -16.05 -1.39
C ALA A 444 -13.96 -16.16 -2.41
N LEU A 445 -13.82 -15.54 -3.58
CA LEU A 445 -14.77 -15.67 -4.70
C LEU A 445 -14.92 -17.14 -5.12
N ILE A 446 -13.81 -17.87 -5.31
CA ILE A 446 -13.82 -19.30 -5.69
C ILE A 446 -14.57 -20.17 -4.67
N LYS A 447 -14.66 -19.75 -3.41
CA LYS A 447 -15.37 -20.46 -2.34
C LYS A 447 -16.86 -20.07 -2.21
N LEU A 448 -17.35 -19.06 -2.95
CA LEU A 448 -18.76 -18.65 -2.89
C LEU A 448 -19.79 -19.74 -3.22
N PRO A 449 -19.53 -20.77 -4.05
CA PRO A 449 -20.49 -21.87 -4.24
C PRO A 449 -20.90 -22.57 -2.93
N ALA A 450 -19.99 -22.64 -1.95
CA ALA A 450 -20.30 -23.18 -0.63
C ALA A 450 -21.17 -22.24 0.22
N VAL A 451 -21.17 -20.94 -0.09
CA VAL A 451 -22.01 -19.92 0.57
C VAL A 451 -23.42 -19.90 -0.03
N PHE A 452 -23.54 -20.10 -1.34
CA PHE A 452 -24.81 -20.11 -2.07
C PHE A 452 -25.14 -21.51 -2.64
N PRO A 453 -25.54 -22.49 -1.79
CA PRO A 453 -25.84 -23.85 -2.22
C PRO A 453 -27.12 -23.95 -3.06
N GLU A 454 -28.04 -23.00 -2.89
CA GLU A 454 -29.33 -22.92 -3.60
C GLU A 454 -29.46 -21.52 -4.22
N THR A 455 -29.10 -21.37 -5.49
CA THR A 455 -29.21 -20.09 -6.18
C THR A 455 -29.40 -20.29 -7.68
N ASN A 456 -30.08 -19.35 -8.34
CA ASN A 456 -30.33 -19.35 -9.78
C ASN A 456 -30.89 -20.69 -10.32
N GLY A 457 -31.77 -21.34 -9.54
CA GLY A 457 -32.35 -22.63 -9.90
C GLY A 457 -31.39 -23.84 -9.83
N VAL A 458 -30.15 -23.66 -9.35
CA VAL A 458 -29.23 -24.76 -9.04
C VAL A 458 -29.39 -25.16 -7.58
N THR A 459 -29.61 -26.45 -7.34
CA THR A 459 -29.66 -27.05 -6.00
C THR A 459 -28.35 -27.80 -5.70
N ASN A 460 -27.98 -27.87 -4.41
CA ASN A 460 -26.83 -28.61 -3.88
C ASN A 460 -25.43 -28.09 -4.28
N GLY A 461 -25.28 -26.84 -4.73
CA GLY A 461 -23.96 -26.22 -4.95
C GLY A 461 -23.12 -26.84 -6.07
N HIS A 462 -23.72 -27.55 -7.04
CA HIS A 462 -23.01 -28.16 -8.17
C HIS A 462 -22.65 -27.15 -9.27
N TRP A 463 -21.96 -26.07 -8.90
CA TRP A 463 -21.48 -25.05 -9.82
C TRP A 463 -20.11 -24.51 -9.36
N ALA A 464 -19.33 -23.95 -10.29
CA ALA A 464 -18.03 -23.37 -9.99
C ALA A 464 -17.89 -21.95 -10.54
N VAL A 465 -17.03 -21.16 -9.89
CA VAL A 465 -16.73 -19.78 -10.30
C VAL A 465 -15.59 -19.75 -11.32
N GLY A 466 -14.53 -20.52 -11.08
CA GLY A 466 -13.27 -20.47 -11.81
C GLY A 466 -12.11 -20.97 -10.95
N GLU A 467 -10.88 -20.70 -11.37
CA GLU A 467 -9.65 -21.16 -10.71
C GLU A 467 -8.64 -20.03 -10.52
N GLU A 468 -7.84 -20.07 -9.45
CA GLU A 468 -6.78 -19.06 -9.20
C GLU A 468 -5.70 -19.07 -10.31
N SER A 469 -5.51 -20.21 -10.98
CA SER A 469 -4.58 -20.41 -12.09
C SER A 469 -5.09 -19.94 -13.45
N ARG A 470 -6.31 -19.41 -13.55
CA ARG A 470 -6.92 -18.98 -14.82
C ARG A 470 -7.67 -17.66 -14.65
N VAL A 471 -6.98 -16.56 -14.93
CA VAL A 471 -7.47 -15.20 -14.72
C VAL A 471 -7.30 -14.36 -15.97
N LEU A 472 -8.31 -13.56 -16.30
CA LEU A 472 -8.20 -12.46 -17.27
C LEU A 472 -8.02 -11.16 -16.49
N TYR A 473 -6.85 -10.54 -16.61
CA TYR A 473 -6.55 -9.28 -15.92
C TYR A 473 -7.03 -8.09 -16.74
N THR A 474 -7.82 -7.21 -16.12
CA THR A 474 -8.34 -6.00 -16.77
C THR A 474 -8.39 -4.83 -15.77
N GLY A 475 -8.41 -3.62 -16.29
CA GLY A 475 -8.47 -2.41 -15.47
C GLY A 475 -8.31 -1.13 -16.27
N HIS A 476 -8.59 0.01 -15.64
CA HIS A 476 -8.42 1.34 -16.24
C HIS A 476 -7.50 2.22 -15.40
N SER A 477 -6.69 3.07 -16.04
CA SER A 477 -5.80 4.01 -15.35
C SER A 477 -4.82 3.28 -14.42
N ASN A 478 -4.87 3.53 -13.11
CA ASN A 478 -4.13 2.77 -12.12
C ASN A 478 -4.43 1.26 -12.18
N GLY A 479 -5.68 0.87 -12.42
CA GLY A 479 -6.06 -0.53 -12.64
C GLY A 479 -5.52 -1.08 -13.97
N GLY A 480 -5.41 -0.25 -15.00
CA GLY A 480 -4.74 -0.63 -16.25
C GLY A 480 -3.26 -0.95 -16.00
N GLN A 481 -2.61 -0.15 -15.14
CA GLN A 481 -1.26 -0.46 -14.64
C GLN A 481 -1.25 -1.73 -13.78
N GLY A 482 -2.25 -1.96 -12.93
CA GLY A 482 -2.38 -3.19 -12.15
C GLY A 482 -2.48 -4.44 -13.02
N ALA A 483 -3.22 -4.37 -14.14
CA ALA A 483 -3.29 -5.44 -15.13
C ALA A 483 -1.92 -5.70 -15.78
N TRP A 484 -1.16 -4.66 -16.14
CA TRP A 484 0.21 -4.79 -16.61
C TRP A 484 1.14 -5.41 -15.56
N TYR A 485 1.04 -4.98 -14.30
CA TYR A 485 1.84 -5.49 -13.19
C TYR A 485 1.58 -6.99 -12.99
N MET A 486 0.31 -7.40 -12.85
CA MET A 486 -0.04 -8.79 -12.63
C MET A 486 0.39 -9.69 -13.80
N ALA A 487 0.22 -9.24 -15.05
CA ALA A 487 0.64 -10.01 -16.22
C ALA A 487 2.16 -10.16 -16.34
N SER A 488 2.92 -9.12 -15.99
CA SER A 488 4.38 -9.13 -16.05
C SER A 488 5.02 -9.86 -14.85
N HIS A 489 4.39 -9.85 -13.69
CA HIS A 489 4.94 -10.46 -12.47
C HIS A 489 4.40 -11.87 -12.20
N PHE A 490 3.15 -12.14 -12.56
CA PHE A 490 2.48 -13.41 -12.34
C PHE A 490 1.87 -13.91 -13.67
N PRO A 491 2.72 -14.22 -14.67
CA PRO A 491 2.26 -14.55 -16.01
C PRO A 491 1.57 -15.92 -16.08
N ASP A 492 1.93 -16.87 -15.21
CA ASP A 492 1.38 -18.23 -15.31
C ASP A 492 -0.14 -18.29 -15.16
N PRO A 493 -0.78 -17.60 -14.19
CA PRO A 493 -2.23 -17.49 -14.08
C PRO A 493 -2.96 -16.75 -15.23
N ALA A 494 -2.26 -15.92 -16.01
CA ALA A 494 -2.89 -15.02 -16.97
C ALA A 494 -3.34 -15.77 -18.24
N VAL A 495 -4.64 -15.80 -18.52
CA VAL A 495 -5.17 -16.35 -19.79
C VAL A 495 -5.24 -15.31 -20.89
N ALA A 496 -5.41 -14.03 -20.51
CA ALA A 496 -5.46 -12.85 -21.36
C ALA A 496 -5.36 -11.58 -20.50
N VAL A 497 -5.02 -10.46 -21.14
CA VAL A 497 -4.86 -9.16 -20.46
C VAL A 497 -5.53 -8.06 -21.28
N LEU A 498 -6.35 -7.24 -20.61
CA LEU A 498 -7.03 -6.08 -21.18
C LEU A 498 -6.71 -4.80 -20.38
N PRO A 499 -5.50 -4.23 -20.52
CA PRO A 499 -5.14 -3.01 -19.81
C PRO A 499 -5.63 -1.77 -20.58
N ALA A 500 -6.46 -0.95 -19.94
CA ALA A 500 -6.94 0.31 -20.49
C ALA A 500 -6.26 1.52 -19.84
N ALA A 501 -5.68 2.41 -20.67
CA ALA A 501 -5.01 3.64 -20.23
C ALA A 501 -4.07 3.45 -19.02
N GLY A 502 -3.33 2.34 -18.99
CA GLY A 502 -2.43 1.98 -17.89
C GLY A 502 -1.03 2.51 -18.09
N TYR A 503 -0.48 3.20 -17.08
CA TYR A 503 0.88 3.73 -17.15
C TYR A 503 1.93 2.63 -16.99
N VAL A 504 3.15 2.91 -17.45
CA VAL A 504 4.24 1.92 -17.47
C VAL A 504 4.81 1.71 -16.06
N LYS A 505 5.25 2.79 -15.44
CA LYS A 505 5.79 2.84 -14.07
C LYS A 505 5.66 4.26 -13.53
N ILE A 506 5.76 4.43 -12.22
CA ILE A 506 5.49 5.73 -11.57
C ILE A 506 6.43 6.84 -12.05
N GLN A 507 7.69 6.50 -12.33
CA GLN A 507 8.72 7.42 -12.82
C GLN A 507 8.47 7.88 -14.26
N ASP A 508 7.75 7.09 -15.05
CA ASP A 508 7.34 7.42 -16.41
C ASP A 508 6.01 8.18 -16.43
N TYR A 509 5.19 8.02 -15.38
CA TYR A 509 3.92 8.74 -15.22
C TYR A 509 4.15 10.18 -14.72
N VAL A 510 4.93 10.32 -13.64
CA VAL A 510 5.41 11.63 -13.15
C VAL A 510 6.93 11.51 -12.91
N PRO A 511 7.77 12.14 -13.75
CA PRO A 511 9.22 12.06 -13.64
C PRO A 511 9.80 12.55 -12.31
N TYR A 512 10.87 11.88 -11.84
CA TYR A 512 11.59 12.21 -10.59
C TYR A 512 12.79 13.13 -10.84
N ASN A 513 12.89 13.74 -12.02
CA ASN A 513 14.02 14.54 -12.46
C ASN A 513 14.17 15.88 -11.71
N LEU A 514 13.09 16.37 -11.08
CA LEU A 514 13.04 17.65 -10.37
C LEU A 514 13.08 17.52 -8.84
N TRP A 515 13.61 16.41 -8.33
CA TRP A 515 13.86 16.26 -6.89
C TRP A 515 14.93 17.26 -6.43
N ILE A 516 14.68 17.94 -5.31
CA ILE A 516 15.62 18.89 -4.67
C ILE A 516 16.95 18.19 -4.36
N GLY A 517 16.87 16.98 -3.82
CA GLY A 517 18.02 16.17 -3.43
C GLY A 517 18.93 15.81 -4.60
N ASN A 518 18.48 15.89 -5.85
CA ASN A 518 19.35 15.64 -7.02
C ASN A 518 20.55 16.61 -7.06
N ALA A 519 20.44 17.81 -6.48
CA ALA A 519 21.56 18.76 -6.38
C ALA A 519 22.63 18.37 -5.34
N HIS A 520 22.35 17.35 -4.53
CA HIS A 520 23.15 16.99 -3.35
C HIS A 520 23.53 15.49 -3.29
N THR A 521 23.00 14.68 -4.21
CA THR A 521 23.10 13.22 -4.12
C THR A 521 24.18 12.67 -5.02
N ASP A 522 25.01 11.76 -4.50
CA ASP A 522 25.96 10.98 -5.31
C ASP A 522 25.18 10.00 -6.24
N PRO A 523 25.56 9.86 -7.52
CA PRO A 523 24.87 8.95 -8.44
C PRO A 523 24.79 7.49 -7.97
N ILE A 524 25.76 7.01 -7.18
CA ILE A 524 25.79 5.65 -6.64
C ILE A 524 24.67 5.46 -5.62
N ILE A 525 24.55 6.33 -4.62
CA ILE A 525 23.49 6.22 -3.62
C ILE A 525 22.11 6.41 -4.27
N ARG A 526 21.99 7.32 -5.25
CA ARG A 526 20.76 7.47 -6.04
C ARG A 526 20.36 6.16 -6.70
N GLY A 527 21.28 5.47 -7.36
CA GLY A 527 21.02 4.17 -7.99
C GLY A 527 20.63 3.07 -6.99
N ILE A 528 21.19 3.09 -5.78
CA ILE A 528 20.82 2.15 -4.70
C ILE A 528 19.38 2.41 -4.22
N LEU A 529 19.03 3.67 -3.99
CA LEU A 529 17.67 4.06 -3.58
C LEU A 529 16.66 3.70 -4.68
N GLU A 530 16.95 3.99 -5.95
CA GLU A 530 16.09 3.62 -7.09
C GLU A 530 15.92 2.10 -7.23
N SER A 531 16.93 1.32 -6.87
CA SER A 531 16.86 -0.15 -6.90
C SER A 531 15.81 -0.71 -5.93
N SER A 532 15.35 0.06 -4.93
CA SER A 532 14.34 -0.42 -3.98
C SER A 532 12.92 -0.40 -4.55
N ILE A 533 12.72 0.17 -5.74
CA ILE A 533 11.42 0.18 -6.44
C ILE A 533 11.52 -0.47 -7.82
N ILE A 534 12.65 -1.11 -8.13
CA ILE A 534 12.92 -1.67 -9.47
C ILE A 534 11.95 -2.78 -9.86
N GLU A 535 11.41 -3.52 -8.88
CA GLU A 535 10.37 -4.53 -9.14
C GLU A 535 9.12 -3.89 -9.75
N TYR A 536 8.80 -2.64 -9.43
CA TYR A 536 7.63 -1.96 -9.98
C TYR A 536 7.87 -1.35 -11.37
N ASN A 537 9.05 -1.56 -11.95
CA ASN A 537 9.35 -1.19 -13.33
C ASN A 537 8.82 -2.27 -14.28
N ASN A 538 7.51 -2.29 -14.51
CA ASN A 538 6.85 -3.30 -15.34
C ASN A 538 7.47 -3.47 -16.74
N ASP A 539 8.06 -2.41 -17.32
CA ASP A 539 8.77 -2.47 -18.62
C ASP A 539 9.99 -3.39 -18.59
N LEU A 540 10.67 -3.49 -17.44
CA LEU A 540 11.77 -4.41 -17.21
C LEU A 540 11.33 -5.88 -17.25
N HIS A 541 10.08 -6.13 -16.89
CA HIS A 541 9.48 -7.45 -16.81
C HIS A 541 8.65 -7.82 -18.07
N ALA A 542 8.67 -7.00 -19.12
CA ALA A 542 7.80 -7.18 -20.29
C ALA A 542 8.01 -8.53 -21.03
N SER A 543 9.22 -9.10 -20.97
CA SER A 543 9.50 -10.44 -21.52
C SER A 543 8.61 -11.53 -20.93
N ASN A 544 8.15 -11.34 -19.69
CA ASN A 544 7.30 -12.31 -18.98
C ASN A 544 5.91 -12.39 -19.60
N MET A 545 5.50 -11.39 -20.37
CA MET A 545 4.19 -11.36 -21.01
C MET A 545 4.13 -12.07 -22.37
N VAL A 546 5.28 -12.47 -22.93
CA VAL A 546 5.33 -13.19 -24.21
C VAL A 546 4.50 -14.48 -24.14
N GLY A 547 3.62 -14.66 -25.13
CA GLY A 547 2.69 -15.80 -25.23
C GLY A 547 1.34 -15.60 -24.52
N ILE A 548 1.15 -14.47 -23.83
CA ILE A 548 -0.16 -14.10 -23.28
C ILE A 548 -0.90 -13.22 -24.31
N PRO A 549 -2.17 -13.52 -24.65
CA PRO A 549 -2.97 -12.63 -25.49
C PRO A 549 -3.26 -11.28 -24.81
N ILE A 550 -2.96 -10.18 -25.48
CA ILE A 550 -3.12 -8.82 -24.93
C ILE A 550 -3.87 -7.93 -25.92
N LEU A 551 -4.88 -7.24 -25.41
CA LEU A 551 -5.53 -6.11 -26.08
C LEU A 551 -5.39 -4.87 -25.20
N THR A 552 -4.50 -3.94 -25.53
CA THR A 552 -4.42 -2.67 -24.82
C THR A 552 -5.38 -1.65 -25.42
N ARG A 553 -6.03 -0.84 -24.59
CA ARG A 553 -7.00 0.16 -25.02
C ARG A 553 -6.68 1.55 -24.45
N THR A 554 -6.78 2.60 -25.26
CA THR A 554 -6.53 3.97 -24.79
C THR A 554 -7.28 5.01 -25.64
N GLY A 555 -7.55 6.18 -25.08
CA GLY A 555 -8.07 7.32 -25.82
C GLY A 555 -6.94 8.04 -26.54
N GLY A 556 -7.12 8.37 -27.82
CA GLY A 556 -6.07 9.01 -28.64
C GLY A 556 -5.61 10.37 -28.14
N ASP A 557 -6.46 11.07 -27.37
CA ASP A 557 -6.20 12.39 -26.79
C ASP A 557 -6.11 12.31 -25.25
N ASP A 558 -5.78 11.15 -24.68
CA ASP A 558 -5.57 10.98 -23.23
C ASP A 558 -4.39 11.85 -22.76
N ASP A 559 -4.68 12.85 -21.94
CA ASP A 559 -3.72 13.79 -21.36
C ASP A 559 -3.33 13.43 -19.92
N ASN A 560 -3.93 12.38 -19.35
CA ASN A 560 -3.64 11.88 -18.02
C ASN A 560 -2.64 10.72 -18.10
N VAL A 561 -3.00 9.63 -18.79
CA VAL A 561 -2.08 8.52 -19.11
C VAL A 561 -1.93 8.43 -20.63
N PRO A 562 -0.98 9.16 -21.23
CA PRO A 562 -0.96 9.29 -22.68
C PRO A 562 -0.70 7.97 -23.42
N PRO A 563 -1.20 7.82 -24.66
CA PRO A 563 -1.16 6.56 -25.42
C PRO A 563 0.24 5.94 -25.60
N TRP A 564 1.31 6.73 -25.47
CA TRP A 564 2.67 6.22 -25.58
C TRP A 564 2.98 5.13 -24.54
N HIS A 565 2.31 5.11 -23.38
CA HIS A 565 2.46 4.04 -22.40
C HIS A 565 2.00 2.68 -22.97
N SER A 566 0.77 2.63 -23.52
CA SER A 566 0.24 1.44 -24.19
C SER A 566 1.10 1.03 -25.40
N ARG A 567 1.52 2.00 -26.22
CA ARG A 567 2.40 1.75 -27.37
C ARG A 567 3.77 1.21 -26.95
N LYS A 568 4.33 1.66 -25.82
CA LYS A 568 5.60 1.16 -25.27
C LYS A 568 5.49 -0.30 -24.86
N TYR A 569 4.43 -0.71 -24.17
CA TYR A 569 4.23 -2.12 -23.82
C TYR A 569 4.03 -2.99 -25.05
N ALA A 570 3.18 -2.58 -25.99
CA ALA A 570 2.98 -3.32 -27.23
C ALA A 570 4.31 -3.54 -27.96
N ARG A 571 5.07 -2.46 -28.18
CA ARG A 571 6.41 -2.53 -28.77
C ARG A 571 7.34 -3.49 -28.03
N LEU A 572 7.43 -3.41 -26.70
CA LEU A 572 8.34 -4.25 -25.92
C LEU A 572 7.96 -5.74 -26.01
N VAL A 573 6.67 -6.07 -25.91
CA VAL A 573 6.20 -7.46 -26.00
C VAL A 573 6.38 -8.00 -27.42
N ASP A 574 6.11 -7.20 -28.45
CA ASP A 574 6.35 -7.55 -29.85
C ASP A 574 7.86 -7.77 -30.14
N GLU A 575 8.73 -6.92 -29.57
CA GLU A 575 10.19 -7.06 -29.66
C GLU A 575 10.68 -8.36 -28.99
N TYR A 576 10.16 -8.71 -27.82
CA TYR A 576 10.52 -9.94 -27.12
C TYR A 576 9.92 -11.20 -27.76
N SER A 577 8.75 -11.11 -28.39
CA SER A 577 8.09 -12.23 -29.06
C SER A 577 8.66 -12.51 -30.45
N GLY A 578 9.24 -11.52 -31.11
CA GLY A 578 9.58 -11.57 -32.53
C GLY A 578 8.36 -11.53 -33.46
N ASP A 579 7.18 -11.21 -32.93
CA ASP A 579 5.91 -11.08 -33.66
C ASP A 579 5.37 -9.67 -33.51
N THR A 580 5.26 -8.95 -34.64
CA THR A 580 4.76 -7.57 -34.70
C THR A 580 3.25 -7.44 -34.42
N ASN A 581 2.56 -8.55 -34.13
CA ASN A 581 1.14 -8.58 -33.79
C ASN A 581 0.88 -9.29 -32.45
N ALA A 582 1.89 -9.47 -31.61
CA ALA A 582 1.72 -10.14 -30.32
C ALA A 582 0.78 -9.36 -29.38
N VAL A 583 0.76 -8.03 -29.48
CA VAL A 583 -0.18 -7.16 -28.74
C VAL A 583 -1.11 -6.42 -29.70
N LEU A 584 -2.41 -6.53 -29.46
CA LEU A 584 -3.42 -5.75 -30.16
C LEU A 584 -3.56 -4.37 -29.49
N ILE A 585 -3.57 -3.30 -30.29
CA ILE A 585 -3.77 -1.92 -29.82
C ILE A 585 -5.12 -1.40 -30.30
N SER A 586 -5.98 -1.00 -29.36
CA SER A 586 -7.23 -0.29 -29.61
C SER A 586 -7.10 1.16 -29.12
N GLU A 587 -6.64 2.04 -30.00
CA GLU A 587 -6.57 3.48 -29.73
C GLU A 587 -7.76 4.19 -30.37
N ILE A 588 -8.51 4.97 -29.58
CA ILE A 588 -9.76 5.60 -30.03
C ILE A 588 -9.54 7.11 -30.25
N PRO A 589 -9.47 7.60 -31.50
CA PRO A 589 -9.25 9.02 -31.79
C PRO A 589 -10.28 9.94 -31.12
N GLY A 590 -9.86 11.10 -30.62
CA GLY A 590 -10.75 12.10 -30.02
C GLY A 590 -11.25 11.77 -28.61
N LYS A 591 -10.91 10.60 -28.06
CA LYS A 591 -11.27 10.23 -26.67
C LYS A 591 -10.13 10.59 -25.73
N GLY A 592 -10.47 11.19 -24.60
CA GLY A 592 -9.54 11.47 -23.51
C GLY A 592 -9.37 10.27 -22.57
N HIS A 593 -9.00 10.53 -21.31
CA HIS A 593 -8.64 9.48 -20.35
C HIS A 593 -9.72 8.44 -20.09
N PHE A 594 -10.98 8.86 -19.99
CA PHE A 594 -12.12 7.97 -19.77
C PHE A 594 -13.31 8.39 -20.63
N TRP A 595 -14.12 7.43 -21.07
CA TRP A 595 -15.39 7.69 -21.77
C TRP A 595 -16.38 6.54 -21.56
N GLU A 596 -17.67 6.86 -21.65
CA GLU A 596 -18.75 5.89 -21.53
C GLU A 596 -18.65 4.80 -22.62
N GLY A 597 -18.83 3.55 -22.22
CA GLY A 597 -18.70 2.38 -23.10
C GLY A 597 -17.26 1.98 -23.44
N GLY A 598 -16.25 2.69 -22.93
CA GLY A 598 -14.83 2.42 -23.24
C GLY A 598 -14.31 1.04 -22.81
N LEU A 599 -15.02 0.33 -21.93
CA LEU A 599 -14.68 -1.01 -21.45
C LEU A 599 -15.78 -2.05 -21.73
N SER A 600 -16.74 -1.72 -22.59
CA SER A 600 -17.92 -2.58 -22.84
C SER A 600 -18.45 -2.51 -24.27
N ASP A 601 -17.67 -1.96 -25.20
CA ASP A 601 -18.02 -1.95 -26.63
C ASP A 601 -17.80 -3.31 -27.31
N ASP A 602 -18.14 -3.38 -28.60
CA ASP A 602 -18.05 -4.60 -29.40
C ASP A 602 -16.61 -5.15 -29.51
N VAL A 603 -15.59 -4.29 -29.52
CA VAL A 603 -14.18 -4.71 -29.60
C VAL A 603 -13.76 -5.37 -28.29
N ILE A 604 -14.12 -4.77 -27.16
CA ILE A 604 -13.83 -5.34 -25.84
C ILE A 604 -14.60 -6.64 -25.63
N THR A 605 -15.89 -6.65 -25.97
CA THR A 605 -16.75 -7.84 -25.84
C THR A 605 -16.22 -8.99 -26.70
N ALA A 606 -15.89 -8.73 -27.97
CA ALA A 606 -15.34 -9.73 -28.87
C ALA A 606 -13.97 -10.27 -28.41
N PHE A 607 -13.15 -9.47 -27.71
CA PHE A 607 -11.91 -9.95 -27.12
C PHE A 607 -12.19 -10.87 -25.93
N ILE A 608 -13.05 -10.46 -24.99
CA ILE A 608 -13.38 -11.25 -23.80
C ILE A 608 -14.06 -12.58 -24.17
N ASP A 609 -14.99 -12.56 -25.13
CA ASP A 609 -15.76 -13.73 -25.59
C ASP A 609 -14.86 -14.87 -26.11
N GLN A 610 -13.66 -14.57 -26.61
CA GLN A 610 -12.66 -15.58 -27.01
C GLN A 610 -12.18 -16.46 -25.85
N PHE A 611 -12.39 -16.05 -24.61
CA PHE A 611 -11.86 -16.73 -23.42
C PHE A 611 -12.94 -17.23 -22.47
N VAL A 612 -14.13 -16.62 -22.49
CA VAL A 612 -15.19 -16.92 -21.52
C VAL A 612 -16.28 -17.84 -22.06
N LEU A 613 -16.40 -18.02 -23.38
CA LEU A 613 -17.45 -18.86 -23.96
C LEU A 613 -17.08 -20.36 -23.92
N PRO A 614 -17.97 -21.26 -23.46
CA PRO A 614 -17.67 -22.68 -23.23
C PRO A 614 -17.10 -23.45 -24.43
N ASP A 615 -17.57 -23.16 -25.64
CA ASP A 615 -17.18 -23.87 -26.87
C ASP A 615 -15.78 -23.44 -27.41
N VAL A 616 -15.21 -22.39 -26.82
CA VAL A 616 -13.93 -21.77 -27.24
C VAL A 616 -12.80 -22.07 -26.24
N ILE A 617 -13.12 -22.68 -25.09
CA ILE A 617 -12.14 -22.98 -24.04
C ILE A 617 -11.19 -24.09 -24.51
N ARG A 618 -10.04 -23.70 -25.07
CA ARG A 618 -8.94 -24.62 -25.38
C ARG A 618 -7.97 -24.69 -24.20
N GLU A 619 -7.39 -25.88 -23.99
CA GLU A 619 -6.17 -26.01 -23.17
C GLU A 619 -5.06 -25.10 -23.73
N ASP A 620 -4.09 -24.78 -22.88
CA ASP A 620 -3.11 -23.70 -23.00
C ASP A 620 -2.03 -23.95 -24.08
N GLU A 621 -2.43 -24.26 -25.31
CA GLU A 621 -1.58 -24.47 -26.50
C GLU A 621 -0.79 -23.21 -26.92
N ARG A 622 -1.08 -22.06 -26.29
CA ARG A 622 -0.46 -20.75 -26.57
C ARG A 622 0.82 -20.53 -25.79
N PHE A 623 1.18 -21.42 -24.87
CA PHE A 623 2.43 -21.30 -24.14
C PHE A 623 3.61 -21.40 -25.13
N PRO A 624 4.51 -20.41 -25.18
CA PRO A 624 5.55 -20.38 -26.19
C PRO A 624 6.60 -21.46 -25.92
N HIS A 625 7.14 -22.07 -26.98
CA HIS A 625 8.20 -23.08 -26.87
C HIS A 625 9.47 -22.52 -26.22
N GLU A 626 9.75 -21.23 -26.45
CA GLU A 626 10.86 -20.49 -25.85
C GLU A 626 10.30 -19.29 -25.08
N PHE A 627 10.90 -18.99 -23.93
CA PHE A 627 10.46 -17.85 -23.12
C PHE A 627 11.59 -17.36 -22.22
N THR A 628 11.55 -16.06 -21.92
CA THR A 628 12.38 -15.46 -20.89
C THR A 628 11.56 -15.09 -19.67
N LEU A 629 12.03 -15.48 -18.48
CA LEU A 629 11.55 -14.99 -17.19
C LEU A 629 12.57 -14.00 -16.61
N THR A 630 12.15 -12.75 -16.46
CA THR A 630 12.89 -11.65 -15.88
C THR A 630 12.38 -11.35 -14.47
N VAL A 631 13.28 -11.37 -13.49
CA VAL A 631 12.96 -11.18 -12.06
C VAL A 631 13.94 -10.19 -11.44
N ALA A 632 13.41 -9.12 -10.85
CA ALA A 632 14.18 -8.13 -10.11
C ALA A 632 14.07 -8.32 -8.59
N ASN A 633 12.93 -8.86 -8.12
CA ASN A 633 12.71 -9.28 -6.74
C ASN A 633 11.94 -10.62 -6.70
N PRO A 634 12.54 -11.71 -6.18
CA PRO A 634 11.86 -13.00 -6.00
C PRO A 634 10.63 -12.96 -5.09
N ALA A 635 10.52 -11.98 -4.19
CA ALA A 635 9.34 -11.83 -3.32
C ALA A 635 8.07 -11.50 -4.10
N GLY A 636 8.18 -10.57 -5.06
CA GLY A 636 7.05 -10.02 -5.82
C GLY A 636 6.83 -10.64 -7.20
N THR A 637 7.59 -11.66 -7.60
CA THR A 637 7.49 -12.25 -8.95
C THR A 637 7.20 -13.75 -8.90
N GLY A 638 6.14 -14.17 -9.58
CA GLY A 638 5.74 -15.57 -9.72
C GLY A 638 6.50 -16.35 -10.79
N SER A 639 6.05 -17.58 -11.03
CA SER A 639 6.65 -18.43 -12.05
C SER A 639 6.20 -18.05 -13.45
N LYS A 640 7.03 -18.40 -14.44
CA LYS A 640 6.63 -18.47 -15.85
C LYS A 640 6.98 -19.84 -16.39
N GLY A 641 5.97 -20.51 -16.94
CA GLY A 641 6.08 -21.82 -17.52
C GLY A 641 6.67 -22.87 -16.60
N GLY A 642 6.37 -22.78 -15.29
CA GLY A 642 6.85 -23.71 -14.29
C GLY A 642 8.27 -23.45 -13.77
N VAL A 643 8.93 -22.36 -14.14
CA VAL A 643 10.20 -21.94 -13.52
C VAL A 643 9.94 -20.81 -12.53
N LEU A 644 10.38 -20.96 -11.28
CA LEU A 644 10.27 -19.95 -10.23
C LEU A 644 11.66 -19.62 -9.68
N ILE A 645 12.11 -18.38 -9.87
CA ILE A 645 13.37 -17.89 -9.29
C ILE A 645 13.14 -17.55 -7.82
N GLU A 646 13.96 -18.12 -6.93
CA GLU A 646 13.84 -18.00 -5.48
C GLU A 646 14.96 -17.12 -4.88
N GLN A 647 16.09 -16.99 -5.58
CA GLN A 647 17.23 -16.21 -5.10
C GLN A 647 18.10 -15.70 -6.26
N LEU A 648 18.50 -14.43 -6.18
CA LEU A 648 19.40 -13.78 -7.15
C LEU A 648 20.87 -13.93 -6.70
N GLY A 649 21.81 -13.84 -7.63
CA GLY A 649 23.25 -13.85 -7.35
C GLY A 649 23.66 -12.64 -6.53
N VAL A 650 23.41 -11.46 -7.08
CA VAL A 650 23.43 -10.17 -6.40
C VAL A 650 21.96 -9.73 -6.20
N PRO A 651 21.49 -9.57 -4.95
CA PRO A 651 20.15 -9.07 -4.68
C PRO A 651 19.84 -7.75 -5.40
N TYR A 652 18.58 -7.57 -5.82
CA TYR A 652 18.09 -6.38 -6.52
C TYR A 652 18.80 -6.06 -7.85
N ARG A 653 19.54 -7.02 -8.39
CA ARG A 653 20.00 -7.01 -9.78
C ARG A 653 19.12 -7.93 -10.59
N VAL A 654 18.78 -7.49 -11.79
CA VAL A 654 17.92 -8.24 -12.71
C VAL A 654 18.53 -9.60 -12.98
N ALA A 655 17.71 -10.65 -12.84
CA ALA A 655 18.03 -11.98 -13.30
C ALA A 655 17.12 -12.36 -14.46
N THR A 656 17.67 -13.10 -15.41
CA THR A 656 16.92 -13.68 -16.52
C THR A 656 17.18 -15.17 -16.58
N THR A 657 16.14 -15.92 -16.91
CA THR A 657 16.27 -17.31 -17.35
C THR A 657 15.53 -17.47 -18.67
N ASP A 658 16.20 -18.04 -19.65
CA ASP A 658 15.64 -18.38 -20.96
C ASP A 658 15.59 -19.90 -21.11
N ASP A 659 14.51 -20.45 -21.66
CA ASP A 659 14.36 -21.90 -21.88
C ASP A 659 14.14 -22.23 -23.35
N GLY A 660 15.05 -23.04 -23.93
CA GLY A 660 14.83 -23.75 -25.19
C GLY A 660 14.20 -25.14 -24.96
N ILE A 661 14.44 -26.13 -25.85
CA ILE A 661 14.13 -27.54 -25.55
C ILE A 661 14.83 -27.95 -24.23
N TRP A 662 14.08 -27.92 -23.12
CA TRP A 662 14.48 -28.08 -21.71
C TRP A 662 15.94 -27.70 -21.42
N THR A 663 16.30 -26.49 -21.84
CA THR A 663 17.66 -25.94 -21.73
C THR A 663 17.56 -24.53 -21.21
N LEU A 664 17.80 -24.38 -19.91
CA LEU A 664 17.78 -23.14 -19.18
C LEU A 664 19.14 -22.43 -19.27
N ARG A 665 19.14 -21.17 -19.71
CA ARG A 665 20.29 -20.25 -19.64
C ARG A 665 20.01 -19.21 -18.59
N THR A 666 20.93 -19.02 -17.65
CA THR A 666 20.69 -18.13 -16.51
C THR A 666 21.68 -16.96 -16.46
N THR A 667 21.17 -15.78 -16.10
CA THR A 667 21.99 -14.60 -15.76
C THR A 667 21.58 -14.12 -14.37
N ASN A 668 22.55 -13.95 -13.47
CA ASN A 668 22.32 -13.52 -12.08
C ASN A 668 21.32 -14.39 -11.28
N VAL A 669 21.05 -15.64 -11.67
CA VAL A 669 20.26 -16.58 -10.88
C VAL A 669 21.18 -17.36 -9.93
N ARG A 670 20.81 -17.43 -8.65
CA ARG A 670 21.48 -18.22 -7.61
C ARG A 670 20.70 -19.47 -7.24
N ARG A 671 19.37 -19.35 -7.09
CA ARG A 671 18.46 -20.48 -6.87
C ARG A 671 17.15 -20.30 -7.62
N PHE A 672 16.62 -21.41 -8.13
CA PHE A 672 15.26 -21.50 -8.67
C PHE A 672 14.70 -22.89 -8.40
N ARG A 673 13.39 -23.05 -8.57
CA ARG A 673 12.71 -24.35 -8.49
C ARG A 673 11.67 -24.51 -9.58
N LEU A 674 11.22 -25.75 -9.73
CA LEU A 674 10.03 -26.10 -10.51
C LEU A 674 8.89 -26.33 -9.52
N PRO A 675 7.84 -25.48 -9.47
CA PRO A 675 6.70 -25.71 -8.59
C PRO A 675 6.11 -27.11 -8.81
N ASN A 676 5.61 -27.71 -7.74
CA ASN A 676 5.04 -29.06 -7.78
C ASN A 676 3.65 -29.06 -8.44
N ASP A 677 3.64 -28.86 -9.75
CA ASP A 677 2.46 -28.84 -10.63
C ASP A 677 2.80 -29.61 -11.91
N GLU A 678 3.27 -30.85 -11.74
CA GLU A 678 3.76 -31.69 -12.85
C GLU A 678 2.71 -31.81 -13.96
N SER A 679 1.43 -31.97 -13.60
CA SER A 679 0.36 -32.10 -14.59
C SER A 679 0.27 -30.86 -15.48
N ARG A 680 0.38 -29.65 -14.94
CA ARG A 680 0.35 -28.41 -15.71
C ARG A 680 1.62 -28.19 -16.50
N ILE A 681 2.78 -28.49 -15.92
CA ILE A 681 4.07 -28.36 -16.62
C ILE A 681 4.10 -29.31 -17.82
N VAL A 682 3.73 -30.58 -17.63
CA VAL A 682 3.65 -31.59 -18.68
C VAL A 682 2.58 -31.24 -19.71
N LYS A 683 1.41 -30.73 -19.30
CA LYS A 683 0.38 -30.26 -20.23
C LYS A 683 0.88 -29.11 -21.12
N ARG A 684 1.58 -28.13 -20.55
CA ARG A 684 2.08 -26.97 -21.30
C ARG A 684 3.29 -27.27 -22.19
N ARG A 685 4.13 -28.25 -21.82
CA ARG A 685 5.46 -28.46 -22.44
C ARG A 685 5.74 -29.87 -22.95
N GLY A 686 4.80 -30.81 -22.80
CA GLY A 686 4.99 -32.22 -23.12
C GLY A 686 5.86 -32.98 -22.12
N GLU A 687 6.18 -34.23 -22.46
CA GLU A 687 6.99 -35.13 -21.62
C GLU A 687 8.43 -34.62 -21.46
N ILE A 688 8.91 -34.54 -20.22
CA ILE A 688 10.25 -34.03 -19.88
C ILE A 688 11.14 -35.21 -19.55
N ARG A 689 12.25 -35.38 -20.29
CA ARG A 689 13.21 -36.46 -20.03
C ARG A 689 14.52 -35.98 -19.42
N THR A 690 14.96 -34.78 -19.76
CA THR A 690 16.22 -34.20 -19.30
C THR A 690 16.07 -32.69 -19.22
N ILE A 691 16.67 -32.09 -18.18
CA ILE A 691 16.77 -30.65 -18.00
C ILE A 691 18.24 -30.27 -18.05
N THR A 692 18.59 -29.29 -18.87
CA THR A 692 19.96 -28.74 -18.94
C THR A 692 19.96 -27.32 -18.40
N VAL A 693 20.84 -26.99 -17.44
CA VAL A 693 20.96 -25.64 -16.87
C VAL A 693 22.40 -25.15 -17.03
N ASP A 694 22.61 -24.11 -17.85
CA ASP A 694 23.94 -23.61 -18.24
C ASP A 694 24.92 -24.74 -18.64
N GLY A 695 24.41 -25.73 -19.38
CA GLY A 695 25.17 -26.92 -19.82
C GLY A 695 25.21 -28.10 -18.84
N THR A 696 24.76 -27.92 -17.58
CA THR A 696 24.68 -28.99 -16.58
C THR A 696 23.41 -29.82 -16.76
N LYS A 697 23.52 -31.15 -16.90
CA LYS A 697 22.37 -32.02 -17.21
C LYS A 697 21.81 -32.70 -15.96
N PHE A 698 20.48 -32.73 -15.87
CA PHE A 698 19.69 -33.39 -14.83
C PHE A 698 18.68 -34.34 -15.49
N ARG A 699 18.47 -35.53 -14.91
CA ARG A 699 17.39 -36.42 -15.36
C ARG A 699 16.08 -35.89 -14.81
N ALA A 700 15.04 -35.80 -15.63
CA ALA A 700 13.75 -35.23 -15.21
C ALA A 700 13.16 -35.94 -13.98
N VAL A 701 13.27 -37.27 -13.92
CA VAL A 701 12.81 -38.10 -12.79
C VAL A 701 13.45 -37.77 -11.43
N ASP A 702 14.58 -37.05 -11.42
CA ASP A 702 15.28 -36.67 -10.19
C ASP A 702 14.98 -35.22 -9.75
N VAL A 703 14.25 -34.43 -10.56
CA VAL A 703 14.11 -32.98 -10.36
C VAL A 703 12.72 -32.40 -10.68
N VAL A 704 11.95 -33.02 -11.58
CA VAL A 704 10.58 -32.60 -11.94
C VAL A 704 9.58 -33.22 -10.97
N GLY A 705 8.63 -32.43 -10.48
CA GLY A 705 7.65 -32.88 -9.48
C GLY A 705 8.25 -33.13 -8.09
N ILE A 706 9.56 -32.93 -7.93
CA ILE A 706 10.26 -33.07 -6.65
C ILE A 706 10.38 -31.69 -6.00
N ASP A 707 9.99 -31.61 -4.74
CA ASP A 707 10.16 -30.40 -3.93
C ASP A 707 11.65 -30.18 -3.58
N GLY A 708 12.33 -29.41 -4.44
CA GLY A 708 13.74 -29.07 -4.29
C GLY A 708 14.13 -27.87 -5.15
N TRP A 709 15.40 -27.47 -5.05
CA TRP A 709 15.94 -26.29 -5.70
C TRP A 709 17.14 -26.65 -6.57
N PHE A 710 17.20 -26.00 -7.73
CA PHE A 710 18.42 -25.85 -8.48
C PHE A 710 19.22 -24.72 -7.84
N GLU A 711 20.47 -24.97 -7.49
CA GLU A 711 21.33 -23.98 -6.83
C GLU A 711 22.73 -23.89 -7.44
N ARG A 712 23.23 -22.67 -7.52
CA ARG A 712 24.59 -22.33 -7.94
C ARG A 712 25.25 -21.42 -6.90
N ILE A 713 25.84 -22.03 -5.89
CA ILE A 713 26.50 -21.33 -4.77
C ILE A 713 27.99 -21.14 -5.09
N MET A 714 28.52 -19.92 -4.90
CA MET A 714 29.94 -19.55 -5.14
C MET A 714 30.46 -19.76 -6.58
N GLY A 715 29.59 -19.69 -7.60
CA GLY A 715 30.02 -19.78 -9.00
C GLY A 715 30.50 -21.17 -9.45
N LYS A 716 30.08 -22.24 -8.76
CA LYS A 716 30.31 -23.65 -9.16
C LYS A 716 29.32 -24.10 -10.25
N GLU A 717 29.39 -25.36 -10.66
CA GLU A 717 28.36 -26.02 -11.48
C GLU A 717 26.99 -26.08 -10.75
N TRP A 718 25.90 -26.15 -11.52
CA TRP A 718 24.55 -26.28 -10.97
C TRP A 718 24.35 -27.61 -10.26
N LYS A 719 23.57 -27.61 -9.17
CA LYS A 719 23.18 -28.82 -8.44
C LYS A 719 21.70 -28.77 -8.09
N PHE A 720 21.10 -29.94 -7.90
CA PHE A 720 19.76 -30.07 -7.35
C PHE A 720 19.84 -30.50 -5.87
N SER A 721 19.09 -29.82 -5.01
CA SER A 721 19.10 -30.02 -3.56
C SER A 721 17.69 -29.97 -3.01
N THR A 722 17.33 -30.94 -2.17
CA THR A 722 16.07 -30.95 -1.39
C THR A 722 16.27 -30.42 0.02
N SER A 723 17.48 -29.93 0.33
CA SER A 723 17.81 -29.40 1.66
C SER A 723 17.09 -28.08 1.90
N ARG A 724 16.28 -28.02 2.96
CA ARG A 724 15.60 -26.79 3.42
C ARG A 724 16.45 -25.93 4.35
N THR A 725 17.68 -26.34 4.64
CA THR A 725 18.54 -25.67 5.65
C THR A 725 18.87 -24.21 5.29
N TRP A 726 18.96 -23.89 4.00
CA TRP A 726 19.27 -22.53 3.52
C TRP A 726 18.17 -21.52 3.88
N LEU A 727 16.89 -21.92 3.90
CA LEU A 727 15.74 -21.07 4.28
C LEU A 727 15.87 -20.49 5.70
N THR A 728 16.72 -21.08 6.55
CA THR A 728 16.94 -20.61 7.92
C THR A 728 18.15 -19.70 8.09
N ARG A 729 18.97 -19.56 7.04
CA ARG A 729 20.30 -18.90 7.09
C ARG A 729 20.46 -17.81 6.03
N GLU A 730 19.79 -17.96 4.90
CA GLU A 730 19.91 -17.08 3.75
C GLU A 730 18.58 -16.37 3.49
N ARG A 731 18.66 -15.23 2.80
CA ARG A 731 17.50 -14.53 2.26
C ARG A 731 16.79 -15.39 1.23
N HIS A 732 15.48 -15.32 1.25
CA HIS A 732 14.55 -16.02 0.36
C HIS A 732 13.30 -15.15 0.20
N PRO A 733 12.33 -15.50 -0.68
CA PRO A 733 11.25 -14.59 -1.06
C PRO A 733 10.52 -13.92 0.10
N SER A 734 10.28 -14.58 1.24
CA SER A 734 9.56 -13.95 2.37
C SER A 734 10.40 -13.01 3.23
N THR A 735 11.70 -12.92 2.97
CA THR A 735 12.65 -12.08 3.72
C THR A 735 13.61 -11.30 2.80
N TYR A 736 13.25 -11.19 1.53
CA TYR A 736 14.09 -10.66 0.47
C TYR A 736 14.19 -9.13 0.49
N GLY A 737 13.24 -8.45 1.13
CA GLY A 737 13.05 -7.00 1.11
C GLY A 737 12.40 -6.48 -0.18
N PRO A 738 12.38 -5.16 -0.43
CA PRO A 738 12.98 -4.11 0.39
C PRO A 738 12.09 -3.81 1.61
N VAL A 739 12.31 -2.70 2.31
CA VAL A 739 11.53 -2.37 3.53
C VAL A 739 10.03 -2.48 3.33
N HIS A 740 9.50 -2.17 2.14
CA HIS A 740 8.07 -2.28 1.84
C HIS A 740 7.48 -3.66 2.14
N GLN A 741 8.28 -4.74 2.05
CA GLN A 741 7.88 -6.10 2.39
C GLN A 741 7.41 -6.25 3.85
N ILE A 742 7.74 -5.31 4.74
CA ILE A 742 7.26 -5.32 6.12
C ILE A 742 5.73 -5.44 6.21
N PHE A 743 5.02 -4.84 5.24
CA PHE A 743 3.57 -4.81 5.15
C PHE A 743 2.94 -6.12 4.65
N GLU A 744 3.73 -7.09 4.21
CA GLU A 744 3.28 -8.43 3.80
C GLU A 744 3.18 -9.42 4.98
N SER A 745 3.09 -8.88 6.20
CA SER A 745 2.94 -9.67 7.43
C SER A 745 1.65 -10.52 7.40
N LEU A 746 1.75 -11.78 7.83
CA LEU A 746 0.60 -12.70 7.90
C LEU A 746 -0.30 -12.46 9.12
N LEU A 747 0.12 -11.61 10.04
CA LEU A 747 -0.61 -11.17 11.23
C LEU A 747 -0.51 -9.65 11.35
N PRO A 748 -1.36 -9.00 12.18
CA PRO A 748 -1.20 -7.58 12.51
C PRO A 748 0.25 -7.26 12.89
N LEU A 749 0.78 -6.13 12.41
CA LEU A 749 2.15 -5.73 12.73
C LEU A 749 2.32 -5.60 14.24
N LEU A 750 3.32 -6.25 14.82
CA LEU A 750 3.64 -6.08 16.23
C LEU A 750 4.69 -4.98 16.38
N ILE A 751 4.26 -3.84 16.88
CA ILE A 751 5.12 -2.68 17.16
C ILE A 751 5.53 -2.72 18.63
N ILE A 752 6.83 -2.82 18.91
CA ILE A 752 7.36 -2.92 20.26
C ILE A 752 8.17 -1.65 20.58
N ILE A 753 7.80 -0.99 21.68
CA ILE A 753 8.45 0.23 22.18
C ILE A 753 9.09 -0.01 23.55
N PRO A 754 10.13 0.75 23.96
CA PRO A 754 10.73 0.63 25.28
C PRO A 754 9.71 0.82 26.40
N ALA A 755 9.87 0.06 27.50
CA ALA A 755 8.99 0.14 28.67
C ALA A 755 9.02 1.51 29.37
N ASN A 756 10.23 2.04 29.57
CA ASN A 756 10.50 3.30 30.25
C ASN A 756 11.21 4.26 29.28
N ALA A 757 10.50 4.74 28.26
CA ALA A 757 11.00 5.86 27.47
C ALA A 757 10.88 7.14 28.32
N ALA A 758 12.00 7.80 28.61
CA ALA A 758 12.00 9.06 29.38
C ALA A 758 11.26 10.21 28.65
N ASP A 759 11.05 10.06 27.33
CA ASP A 759 10.28 10.91 26.46
C ASP A 759 9.27 10.05 25.65
N HIS A 760 8.11 10.60 25.31
CA HIS A 760 7.06 9.93 24.55
C HIS A 760 7.38 9.75 23.06
N THR A 761 8.59 10.11 22.61
CA THR A 761 9.01 10.02 21.21
C THR A 761 8.85 8.60 20.64
N HIS A 762 9.22 7.53 21.36
CA HIS A 762 9.05 6.15 20.86
C HIS A 762 7.57 5.78 20.67
N LEU A 763 6.70 6.18 21.60
CA LEU A 763 5.26 5.96 21.48
C LEU A 763 4.68 6.75 20.30
N HIS A 764 5.09 8.01 20.13
CA HIS A 764 4.67 8.85 18.99
C HIS A 764 5.06 8.24 17.64
N VAL A 765 6.28 7.71 17.51
CA VAL A 765 6.72 7.00 16.30
C VAL A 765 5.88 5.74 16.08
N ALA A 766 5.60 4.96 17.12
CA ALA A 766 4.75 3.77 17.02
C ALA A 766 3.31 4.09 16.61
N GLN A 767 2.71 5.14 17.19
CA GLN A 767 1.37 5.64 16.85
C GLN A 767 1.31 6.12 15.40
N LYS A 768 2.32 6.87 14.94
CA LYS A 768 2.44 7.28 13.53
C LYS A 768 2.45 6.08 12.59
N ILE A 769 3.27 5.07 12.88
CA ILE A 769 3.39 3.86 12.05
C ILE A 769 2.06 3.11 11.99
N ALA A 770 1.41 2.90 13.13
CA ALA A 770 0.10 2.26 13.20
C ALA A 770 -0.96 3.07 12.40
N HIS A 771 -0.98 4.39 12.59
CA HIS A 771 -1.88 5.30 11.88
C HIS A 771 -1.65 5.24 10.36
N GLU A 772 -0.41 5.35 9.88
CA GLU A 772 -0.10 5.31 8.45
C GLU A 772 -0.43 3.95 7.83
N TRP A 773 -0.12 2.85 8.52
CA TRP A 773 -0.46 1.51 8.03
C TRP A 773 -1.97 1.31 7.89
N TYR A 774 -2.73 1.82 8.85
CA TYR A 774 -4.19 1.77 8.79
C TYR A 774 -4.76 2.71 7.72
N LEU A 775 -4.30 3.97 7.68
CA LEU A 775 -4.80 5.00 6.76
C LEU A 775 -4.57 4.63 5.29
N TYR A 776 -3.33 4.26 4.93
CA TYR A 776 -2.95 3.98 3.55
C TYR A 776 -3.16 2.52 3.15
N GLY A 777 -2.90 1.61 4.08
CA GLY A 777 -2.92 0.16 3.83
C GLY A 777 -4.11 -0.58 4.40
N ARG A 778 -5.02 0.05 5.17
CA ARG A 778 -6.14 -0.63 5.87
C ARG A 778 -5.70 -1.86 6.68
N GLY A 779 -4.45 -1.89 7.13
CA GLY A 779 -3.93 -3.00 7.92
C GLY A 779 -3.98 -2.74 9.42
N ASP A 780 -3.83 -3.81 10.20
CA ASP A 780 -3.84 -3.74 11.66
C ASP A 780 -2.41 -3.74 12.22
N ALA A 781 -2.25 -3.09 13.38
CA ALA A 781 -1.02 -3.09 14.15
C ALA A 781 -1.34 -3.14 15.65
N GLU A 782 -0.52 -3.84 16.43
CA GLU A 782 -0.59 -3.86 17.89
C GLU A 782 0.65 -3.15 18.46
N ILE A 783 0.43 -2.13 19.30
CA ILE A 783 1.52 -1.45 20.02
C ILE A 783 1.64 -2.05 21.42
N VAL A 784 2.83 -2.57 21.74
CA VAL A 784 3.14 -3.24 22.99
C VAL A 784 4.41 -2.64 23.62
N LYS A 785 4.40 -2.47 24.94
CA LYS A 785 5.58 -2.07 25.70
C LYS A 785 6.48 -3.28 25.96
N ASP A 786 7.77 -3.04 25.98
CA ASP A 786 8.78 -4.09 26.02
C ASP A 786 8.89 -4.84 27.37
N ASP A 787 8.24 -4.35 28.42
CA ASP A 787 8.08 -5.04 29.71
C ASP A 787 6.80 -5.90 29.81
N ASP A 788 6.03 -5.98 28.72
CA ASP A 788 4.81 -6.77 28.68
C ASP A 788 5.11 -8.27 28.74
N VAL A 789 4.49 -8.95 29.71
CA VAL A 789 4.70 -10.38 29.97
C VAL A 789 4.36 -11.28 28.78
N SER A 790 3.47 -10.84 27.88
CA SER A 790 3.12 -11.59 26.66
C SER A 790 4.29 -11.70 25.67
N LEU A 791 5.26 -10.78 25.74
CA LEU A 791 6.40 -10.76 24.82
C LEU A 791 7.38 -11.92 25.05
N VAL A 792 7.41 -12.52 26.24
CA VAL A 792 8.25 -13.70 26.49
C VAL A 792 7.85 -14.86 25.58
N GLY A 793 6.56 -15.23 25.56
CA GLY A 793 6.06 -16.28 24.67
C GLY A 793 6.09 -15.88 23.19
N ARG A 794 5.83 -14.61 22.89
CA ARG A 794 5.76 -14.13 21.50
C ARG A 794 7.13 -13.99 20.83
N ILE A 795 8.12 -13.45 21.53
CA ILE A 795 9.44 -13.09 21.01
C ILE A 795 10.49 -14.11 21.42
N LYS A 796 10.72 -14.28 22.73
CA LYS A 796 11.79 -15.16 23.23
C LYS A 796 11.55 -16.62 22.84
N GLU A 797 10.32 -17.08 22.94
CA GLU A 797 9.90 -18.44 22.54
C GLU A 797 9.48 -18.53 21.07
N GLU A 798 9.57 -17.45 20.28
CA GLU A 798 9.18 -17.41 18.87
C GLU A 798 7.71 -17.81 18.63
N GLY A 799 6.79 -17.50 19.56
CA GLY A 799 5.36 -17.80 19.42
C GLY A 799 4.58 -16.91 18.45
N PHE A 800 5.09 -15.73 18.09
CA PHE A 800 4.41 -14.81 17.17
C PHE A 800 4.73 -15.11 15.70
N ASN A 801 3.76 -15.22 14.79
CA ASN A 801 3.99 -15.55 13.37
C ASN A 801 3.64 -14.37 12.45
N GLY A 802 4.20 -13.21 12.73
CA GLY A 802 4.05 -11.99 11.93
C GLY A 802 5.35 -11.19 11.88
N ASN A 803 5.34 -10.10 11.12
CA ASN A 803 6.47 -9.19 11.07
C ASN A 803 6.49 -8.24 12.27
N LEU A 804 7.68 -7.77 12.63
CA LEU A 804 7.91 -6.91 13.80
C LEU A 804 8.33 -5.51 13.38
N VAL A 805 7.88 -4.50 14.12
CA VAL A 805 8.47 -3.15 14.08
C VAL A 805 9.03 -2.86 15.46
N LEU A 806 10.34 -2.66 15.53
CA LEU A 806 11.10 -2.49 16.77
C LEU A 806 11.55 -1.04 16.85
N VAL A 807 10.93 -0.28 17.74
CA VAL A 807 11.25 1.14 17.94
C VAL A 807 12.22 1.26 19.11
N GLY A 808 13.35 1.93 18.90
CA GLY A 808 14.45 2.04 19.87
C GLY A 808 15.55 1.01 19.65
N GLY A 809 16.77 1.38 20.03
CA GLY A 809 17.95 0.51 19.87
C GLY A 809 18.03 -0.59 20.93
N PRO A 810 18.97 -1.56 20.79
CA PRO A 810 19.13 -2.67 21.74
C PRO A 810 19.55 -2.24 23.16
N ALA A 811 19.98 -0.99 23.35
CA ALA A 811 20.25 -0.41 24.66
C ALA A 811 18.97 -0.05 25.42
N GLU A 812 17.91 0.33 24.70
CA GLU A 812 16.65 0.85 25.24
C GLU A 812 15.52 -0.18 25.18
N ASN A 813 15.57 -1.09 24.21
CA ASN A 813 14.55 -2.08 23.90
C ASN A 813 15.15 -3.50 23.98
N TRP A 814 14.78 -4.26 25.01
CA TRP A 814 15.05 -5.68 25.22
C TRP A 814 14.61 -6.53 24.04
N SER A 815 13.39 -6.39 23.52
CA SER A 815 12.94 -7.18 22.35
C SER A 815 13.83 -6.93 21.13
N THR A 816 14.31 -5.69 20.95
CA THR A 816 15.31 -5.38 19.92
C THR A 816 16.60 -6.14 20.16
N ARG A 817 17.11 -6.13 21.39
CA ARG A 817 18.32 -6.90 21.75
C ARG A 817 18.14 -8.39 21.49
N GLU A 818 17.03 -8.98 21.94
CA GLU A 818 16.75 -10.41 21.76
C GLU A 818 16.69 -10.81 20.28
N VAL A 819 15.95 -10.06 19.46
CA VAL A 819 15.83 -10.33 18.03
C VAL A 819 17.19 -10.26 17.33
N LEU A 820 17.98 -9.21 17.63
CA LEU A 820 19.31 -9.02 17.04
C LEU A 820 20.35 -10.04 17.53
N GLU A 821 20.24 -10.54 18.76
CA GLU A 821 21.20 -11.52 19.31
C GLU A 821 20.90 -12.96 18.88
N LYS A 822 19.63 -13.31 18.68
CA LYS A 822 19.17 -14.69 18.46
C LYS A 822 19.44 -15.18 17.03
N ARG A 823 19.22 -14.33 16.02
CA ARG A 823 19.47 -14.68 14.61
C ARG A 823 20.84 -14.15 14.21
N ARG A 824 21.70 -15.07 13.74
CA ARG A 824 23.04 -14.74 13.22
C ARG A 824 22.90 -13.99 11.89
N SER A 825 22.76 -12.67 11.95
CA SER A 825 23.06 -11.78 10.82
C SER A 825 24.39 -11.06 11.12
N GLU A 826 25.19 -10.80 10.09
CA GLU A 826 26.42 -10.01 10.26
C GLU A 826 26.15 -8.51 10.05
N GLY A 827 24.99 -8.15 9.49
CA GLY A 827 24.50 -6.79 9.29
C GLY A 827 23.84 -6.15 10.51
N MET A 828 24.51 -6.13 11.68
CA MET A 828 23.93 -5.49 12.87
C MET A 828 24.45 -4.07 13.06
N TRP A 829 23.55 -3.09 12.86
CA TRP A 829 23.78 -1.71 13.29
C TRP A 829 23.51 -1.58 14.78
N ARG A 830 24.51 -1.12 15.55
CA ARG A 830 24.36 -0.78 16.96
C ARG A 830 24.25 0.73 17.12
N VAL A 831 23.29 1.15 17.93
CA VAL A 831 23.12 2.54 18.37
C VAL A 831 23.58 2.65 19.82
N ALA A 832 24.73 3.28 20.05
CA ALA A 832 25.31 3.49 21.39
C ALA A 832 26.24 4.71 21.42
N GLY A 833 25.66 5.92 21.50
CA GLY A 833 26.40 7.19 21.38
C GLY A 833 26.99 7.42 19.98
N GLY A 834 26.47 6.73 18.97
CA GLY A 834 26.90 6.68 17.59
C GLY A 834 26.26 5.47 16.88
N VAL A 835 26.33 5.43 15.54
CA VAL A 835 25.81 4.31 14.73
C VAL A 835 26.99 3.50 14.22
N CYS A 836 27.06 2.22 14.57
CA CYS A 836 28.21 1.37 14.30
C CYS A 836 27.76 0.04 13.65
N LEU A 837 28.37 -0.35 12.53
CA LEU A 837 28.18 -1.69 11.92
C LEU A 837 29.14 -2.68 12.56
N ASP A 838 28.63 -3.67 13.29
CA ASP A 838 29.44 -4.66 14.02
C ASP A 838 29.63 -5.96 13.22
N TRP A 839 30.88 -6.41 13.08
CA TRP A 839 31.24 -7.70 12.48
C TRP A 839 31.53 -8.73 13.57
N ARG A 840 30.63 -9.69 13.78
CA ARG A 840 30.95 -10.89 14.56
C ARG A 840 31.70 -11.90 13.68
N SER A 841 33.02 -12.02 13.86
CA SER A 841 33.77 -13.13 13.25
C SER A 841 33.29 -14.48 13.82
N PRO A 842 33.12 -15.56 13.01
CA PRO A 842 32.54 -16.83 13.46
C PRO A 842 33.35 -17.63 14.49
N LEU A 843 34.48 -17.12 15.00
CA LEU A 843 35.42 -17.88 15.82
C LEU A 843 35.66 -17.21 17.19
N ARG A 844 35.29 -17.96 18.24
CA ARG A 844 35.52 -17.80 19.69
C ARG A 844 34.40 -17.13 20.50
N MET A 845 33.48 -17.99 20.97
CA MET A 845 33.01 -17.89 22.35
C MET A 845 34.18 -18.29 23.25
N ASP A 846 34.66 -17.38 24.09
CA ASP A 846 35.28 -17.78 25.36
C ASP A 846 34.45 -17.17 26.48
N LEU A 847 34.09 -18.05 27.41
CA LEU A 847 33.28 -17.79 28.58
C LEU A 847 34.08 -16.90 29.57
N SER A 848 33.47 -15.77 29.97
CA SER A 848 33.59 -14.92 31.20
C SER A 848 34.77 -15.11 32.20
N PRO A 849 35.22 -14.11 33.01
CA PRO A 849 34.36 -13.38 33.98
C PRO A 849 34.73 -11.93 34.38
N SER A 850 33.86 -11.31 35.21
CA SER A 850 34.03 -10.13 36.10
C SER A 850 33.91 -8.70 35.52
N PRO A 851 33.04 -7.82 36.10
CA PRO A 851 32.85 -6.42 35.66
C PRO A 851 33.94 -5.41 36.04
N ALA A 852 35.04 -5.80 36.68
CA ALA A 852 35.92 -4.82 37.34
C ALA A 852 37.21 -4.43 36.59
N GLU A 853 37.61 -5.13 35.53
CA GLU A 853 38.85 -4.80 34.80
C GLU A 853 38.71 -5.03 33.29
N ILE A 854 38.06 -4.09 32.59
CA ILE A 854 38.06 -4.06 31.11
C ILE A 854 38.64 -2.71 30.67
N THR A 855 39.94 -2.71 30.38
CA THR A 855 40.69 -1.58 29.79
C THR A 855 40.16 -1.22 28.39
N PRO A 856 40.24 0.05 27.94
CA PRO A 856 39.57 0.54 26.71
C PRO A 856 40.05 -0.07 25.38
N ILE A 857 41.14 -0.84 25.38
CA ILE A 857 41.85 -1.29 24.18
C ILE A 857 41.17 -2.51 23.50
N LEU A 858 40.33 -3.28 24.22
CA LEU A 858 39.66 -4.47 23.65
C LEU A 858 38.32 -4.17 22.93
N ARG A 859 37.81 -2.93 22.96
CA ARG A 859 36.59 -2.54 22.20
C ARG A 859 36.83 -2.22 20.72
N GLN A 860 38.08 -2.26 20.25
CA GLN A 860 38.47 -1.72 18.93
C GLN A 860 38.45 -2.72 17.75
N ARG A 861 38.16 -4.02 17.96
CA ARG A 861 38.40 -5.03 16.90
C ARG A 861 37.19 -5.51 16.10
N HIS A 862 35.97 -5.08 16.41
CA HIS A 862 34.76 -5.65 15.78
C HIS A 862 33.90 -4.67 14.98
N CYS A 863 34.14 -3.35 15.05
CA CYS A 863 33.36 -2.39 14.29
C CYS A 863 34.16 -1.80 13.12
N ARG A 864 33.61 -1.88 11.90
CA ARG A 864 34.28 -1.41 10.67
C ARG A 864 33.90 0.02 10.28
N PHE A 865 32.68 0.46 10.62
CA PHE A 865 32.18 1.81 10.35
C PHE A 865 31.45 2.33 11.58
N CYS A 866 31.87 3.48 12.11
CA CYS A 866 31.16 4.18 13.18
C CYS A 866 30.96 5.65 12.81
N PHE A 867 29.70 6.08 12.75
CA PHE A 867 29.32 7.49 12.68
C PHE A 867 29.22 8.05 14.11
N CYS A 868 29.68 9.29 14.31
CA CYS A 868 29.76 9.97 15.62
C CYS A 868 30.66 9.30 16.68
N ARG A 869 31.79 8.68 16.28
CA ARG A 869 32.85 8.30 17.24
C ARG A 869 34.17 9.00 16.89
N TYR A 870 34.69 9.76 17.88
CA TYR A 870 35.88 10.62 17.87
C TYR A 870 35.74 11.98 17.13
N ASN A 871 35.99 13.08 17.88
CA ASN A 871 36.30 14.44 17.42
C ASN A 871 35.38 15.13 16.39
N ILE A 872 34.08 14.83 16.37
CA ILE A 872 33.08 15.64 15.62
C ILE A 872 32.25 16.43 16.64
N PRO A 873 32.13 17.78 16.51
CA PRO A 873 31.53 18.62 17.53
C PRO A 873 30.00 18.44 17.65
N LEU A 874 29.51 18.74 18.86
CA LEU A 874 28.13 18.80 19.35
C LEU A 874 27.04 19.05 18.29
N ASN A 875 26.38 17.96 17.84
CA ASN A 875 24.96 17.81 17.45
C ASN A 875 24.81 16.55 16.58
N CYS A 876 24.85 15.37 17.21
CA CYS A 876 24.78 14.09 16.51
C CYS A 876 23.32 13.65 16.27
N VAL A 877 22.63 14.32 15.34
CA VAL A 877 21.28 13.91 14.88
C VAL A 877 21.43 12.78 13.86
N LEU A 878 21.35 11.54 14.32
CA LEU A 878 21.47 10.34 13.49
C LEU A 878 20.35 9.34 13.76
N GLY A 879 19.67 8.93 12.70
CA GLY A 879 18.69 7.85 12.68
C GLY A 879 19.23 6.63 11.93
N VAL A 880 18.80 5.45 12.34
CA VAL A 880 19.02 4.20 11.60
C VAL A 880 17.71 3.46 11.43
N PHE A 881 17.54 2.91 10.25
CA PHE A 881 16.32 2.25 9.81
C PHE A 881 16.72 1.02 9.01
N PHE A 882 16.43 -0.21 9.47
CA PHE A 882 16.90 -1.42 8.78
C PHE A 882 16.06 -2.68 9.01
N LEU A 883 16.02 -3.55 8.00
CA LEU A 883 15.46 -4.90 8.08
C LEU A 883 16.44 -5.88 8.72
N HIS A 884 15.89 -6.83 9.48
CA HIS A 884 16.62 -7.96 10.09
C HIS A 884 15.75 -9.23 10.07
N PRO A 885 16.30 -10.44 9.82
CA PRO A 885 15.55 -11.68 9.95
C PRO A 885 15.28 -11.97 11.43
N TRP A 886 14.03 -12.11 11.84
CA TRP A 886 13.73 -12.49 13.23
C TRP A 886 13.29 -13.95 13.34
N LYS A 887 12.71 -14.49 12.27
CA LYS A 887 12.51 -15.92 12.03
C LYS A 887 13.18 -16.35 10.72
N SER A 888 13.06 -17.63 10.39
CA SER A 888 13.47 -18.13 9.07
C SER A 888 12.71 -17.45 7.93
N ASP A 889 11.47 -17.06 8.16
CA ASP A 889 10.49 -16.66 7.14
C ASP A 889 9.80 -15.32 7.46
N HIS A 890 10.25 -14.61 8.50
CA HIS A 890 9.69 -13.32 8.91
C HIS A 890 10.78 -12.28 9.17
N ILE A 891 10.45 -11.01 8.93
CA ILE A 891 11.35 -9.87 9.07
C ILE A 891 10.93 -8.93 10.19
N ALA A 892 11.93 -8.30 10.80
CA ALA A 892 11.77 -7.20 11.74
C ALA A 892 12.34 -5.94 11.12
N LEU A 893 11.63 -4.82 11.25
CA LEU A 893 12.12 -3.49 10.94
C LEU A 893 12.56 -2.82 12.24
N VAL A 894 13.83 -2.43 12.32
CA VAL A 894 14.38 -1.68 13.45
C VAL A 894 14.43 -0.20 13.10
N ILE A 895 13.88 0.64 13.97
CA ILE A 895 13.87 2.10 13.86
C ILE A 895 14.48 2.67 15.14
N ALA A 896 15.67 3.25 15.04
CA ALA A 896 16.39 3.77 16.20
C ALA A 896 17.07 5.10 15.88
N GLY A 897 17.40 5.86 16.91
CA GLY A 897 18.14 7.11 16.79
C GLY A 897 19.16 7.25 17.90
N VAL A 898 20.24 8.00 17.63
CA VAL A 898 21.20 8.42 18.67
C VAL A 898 20.55 9.44 19.62
N ASP A 899 19.57 10.19 19.10
CA ASP A 899 18.70 11.10 19.83
C ASP A 899 17.25 11.03 19.29
N ASN A 900 16.36 11.82 19.88
CA ASN A 900 14.94 11.83 19.51
C ASN A 900 14.71 12.42 18.11
N ASP A 901 15.57 13.31 17.62
CA ASP A 901 15.46 13.85 16.26
C ASP A 901 15.85 12.82 15.20
N GLY A 902 16.92 12.07 15.43
CA GLY A 902 17.33 10.94 14.61
C GLY A 902 16.28 9.83 14.60
N LEU A 903 15.69 9.52 15.75
CA LEU A 903 14.59 8.55 15.84
C LEU A 903 13.36 9.03 15.04
N ARG A 904 12.99 10.30 15.16
CA ARG A 904 11.92 10.90 14.37
C ARG A 904 12.21 10.81 12.87
N GLN A 905 13.41 11.21 12.44
CA GLN A 905 13.80 11.16 11.03
C GLN A 905 13.74 9.73 10.47
N ALA A 906 14.28 8.73 11.18
CA ALA A 906 14.20 7.34 10.76
C ALA A 906 12.73 6.86 10.70
N GLY A 907 11.90 7.25 11.66
CA GLY A 907 10.47 6.92 11.68
C GLY A 907 9.65 7.51 10.53
N TRP A 908 10.17 8.49 9.79
CA TRP A 908 9.54 9.05 8.57
C TRP A 908 9.78 8.22 7.32
N LEU A 909 10.78 7.32 7.33
CA LEU A 909 11.16 6.54 6.16
C LEU A 909 10.31 5.28 5.93
N LEU A 910 9.30 5.00 6.77
CA LEU A 910 8.41 3.87 6.50
C LEU A 910 7.62 4.11 5.18
N PRO A 911 7.71 3.20 4.18
CA PRO A 911 7.19 3.43 2.84
C PRO A 911 5.67 3.28 2.77
N LYS A 912 4.95 4.28 3.28
CA LYS A 912 3.48 4.30 3.39
C LYS A 912 2.73 4.44 2.06
N ARG A 913 3.44 4.71 0.95
CA ARG A 913 2.91 4.83 -0.41
C ARG A 913 3.91 4.29 -1.42
N THR A 914 3.43 3.95 -2.62
CA THR A 914 4.26 3.51 -3.74
C THR A 914 5.26 4.55 -4.21
N GLY A 915 6.40 4.06 -4.72
CA GLY A 915 7.46 4.89 -5.27
C GLY A 915 8.42 5.49 -4.22
N MET A 916 8.20 5.24 -2.92
CA MET A 916 9.17 5.60 -1.89
C MET A 916 10.42 4.71 -1.98
N MET A 917 11.58 5.35 -2.17
CA MET A 917 12.86 4.69 -2.47
C MET A 917 13.62 4.28 -1.19
N VAL A 918 13.09 3.31 -0.46
CA VAL A 918 13.65 2.86 0.82
C VAL A 918 14.18 1.43 0.70
N PRO A 919 15.51 1.22 0.62
CA PRO A 919 16.12 -0.11 0.52
C PRO A 919 16.12 -0.81 1.89
N ASP A 920 16.81 -1.95 2.03
CA ASP A 920 16.78 -2.73 3.28
C ASP A 920 17.26 -1.96 4.51
N TRP A 921 18.18 -1.01 4.33
CA TRP A 921 18.69 -0.17 5.41
C TRP A 921 19.05 1.24 4.95
N VAL A 922 18.87 2.22 5.85
CA VAL A 922 19.17 3.65 5.66
C VAL A 922 19.74 4.24 6.96
N ILE A 923 20.73 5.12 6.83
CA ILE A 923 21.30 5.95 7.89
C ILE A 923 21.00 7.41 7.56
N THR A 924 20.18 8.06 8.40
CA THR A 924 19.82 9.46 8.23
C THR A 924 20.88 10.38 8.81
N GLY A 925 21.01 11.58 8.24
CA GLY A 925 21.92 12.62 8.73
C GLY A 925 21.18 13.93 9.05
N PRO A 926 21.85 14.88 9.73
CA PRO A 926 21.25 16.15 10.13
C PRO A 926 20.76 16.99 8.94
N GLU A 927 21.38 16.84 7.76
CA GLU A 927 21.03 17.60 6.56
C GLU A 927 19.87 17.02 5.76
N MET A 928 19.37 15.83 6.11
CA MET A 928 18.29 15.15 5.37
C MET A 928 17.02 16.01 5.28
N LYS A 929 16.71 16.78 6.33
CA LYS A 929 15.51 17.64 6.37
C LYS A 929 15.42 18.62 5.20
N TRP A 930 16.54 19.22 4.78
CA TRP A 930 16.58 20.19 3.68
C TRP A 930 17.14 19.62 2.36
N LYS A 931 18.11 18.69 2.42
CA LYS A 931 18.71 18.05 1.24
C LYS A 931 17.92 16.86 0.70
N GLY A 932 16.87 16.42 1.39
CA GLY A 932 16.16 15.19 1.03
C GLY A 932 17.10 13.98 1.04
N ILE A 933 17.04 13.17 -0.01
CA ILE A 933 17.92 12.01 -0.20
C ILE A 933 19.43 12.35 -0.21
N GLY A 934 19.80 13.59 -0.55
CA GLY A 934 21.20 14.04 -0.53
C GLY A 934 21.78 14.23 0.87
N GLY A 935 20.95 14.17 1.92
CA GLY A 935 21.39 14.17 3.32
C GLY A 935 21.48 12.78 3.95
N ILE A 936 21.28 11.71 3.17
CA ILE A 936 21.44 10.33 3.63
C ILE A 936 22.94 9.99 3.72
N LEU A 937 23.37 9.45 4.87
CA LEU A 937 24.77 9.10 5.12
C LEU A 937 25.12 7.67 4.69
N GLY A 938 24.12 6.83 4.49
CA GLY A 938 24.29 5.49 3.98
C GLY A 938 22.97 4.81 3.67
N ALA A 939 22.96 3.97 2.64
CA ALA A 939 21.81 3.15 2.29
C ALA A 939 22.24 1.91 1.52
N GLY A 940 21.45 0.84 1.56
CA GLY A 940 21.76 -0.36 0.81
C GLY A 940 20.86 -1.55 1.05
N PHE A 941 21.25 -2.65 0.43
CA PHE A 941 20.64 -3.96 0.59
C PHE A 941 21.58 -4.90 1.34
N TRP A 942 21.00 -5.92 1.96
CA TRP A 942 21.77 -7.03 2.50
C TRP A 942 22.09 -8.06 1.42
N ASP A 943 23.25 -8.70 1.50
CA ASP A 943 23.53 -9.86 0.64
C ASP A 943 22.64 -11.07 1.00
N ASN A 944 22.76 -12.15 0.25
CA ASN A 944 21.99 -13.37 0.50
C ASN A 944 22.22 -14.00 1.88
N ASN A 945 23.29 -13.65 2.60
CA ASN A 945 23.61 -14.15 3.93
C ASN A 945 23.37 -13.11 5.04
N TRP A 946 22.62 -12.04 4.74
CA TRP A 946 22.36 -10.93 5.67
C TRP A 946 23.62 -10.18 6.10
N GLN A 947 24.55 -9.99 5.17
CA GLN A 947 25.82 -9.28 5.37
C GLN A 947 25.85 -8.00 4.54
N TYR A 948 26.63 -7.02 5.01
CA TYR A 948 26.92 -5.83 4.21
C TYR A 948 27.80 -6.19 3.02
N ASP A 949 27.39 -5.75 1.83
CA ASP A 949 28.15 -5.88 0.60
C ASP A 949 28.28 -4.49 -0.08
N PRO A 950 29.51 -3.98 -0.30
CA PRO A 950 29.73 -2.67 -0.93
C PRO A 950 29.24 -2.60 -2.39
N VAL A 951 28.93 -3.72 -3.06
CA VAL A 951 28.36 -3.74 -4.42
C VAL A 951 26.89 -3.28 -4.42
N ILE A 952 26.21 -3.41 -3.28
CA ILE A 952 24.79 -3.12 -3.10
C ILE A 952 24.53 -2.23 -1.87
N GLY A 953 25.56 -1.54 -1.39
CA GLY A 953 25.49 -0.64 -0.24
C GLY A 953 26.44 0.54 -0.38
N TYR A 954 26.02 1.69 0.14
CA TYR A 954 26.77 2.94 0.12
C TYR A 954 26.90 3.49 1.54
N LEU A 955 28.09 3.93 1.90
CA LEU A 955 28.43 4.59 3.16
C LEU A 955 29.37 5.76 2.83
N VAL A 956 29.07 6.95 3.35
CA VAL A 956 29.87 8.18 3.18
C VAL A 956 31.21 8.08 3.90
#